data_AF-A0A6P6N0U4-F1
#
_entry.id   AF-A0A6P6N0U4-F1
#
_cell.length_a   1.000
_cell.length_b   1.000
_cell.length_c   1.000
_cell.angle_alpha   90.00
_cell.angle_beta   90.00
_cell.angle_gamma   90.00
#
_symmetry.space_group_name_H-M   'P 1'
#
loop_
_entity.id
_entity.type
_entity.pdbx_description
1 polymer ?
#
loop_
_entity_poly.entity_id
_entity_poly.type
_entity_poly.pdbx_seq_one_letter_code
_entity_poly.pdbx_strand_id
1 'polypeptide(L)'
;MKNKSLPVDLPQNLVSGLQHGSEFRHQLIPEETFCSECEGNHVLSEPIIITSRAKILTFTGVVEGISTYYKVCSNCRMMYRYQEFTDGIHNFNDHLLLSLHLCVILRNALQNHTAVSRVMSILEATAKAKFPSKDTVLHAYLHFEALSSHVYSYTCINCGYYPKVVIMDLHKKGVFSIPFSEIATPPSDFKGDTNIVSFWESVTMEMIGRGFLSSGRKNPFVVCPSYDCWAPWIGPNTRKSDIVLNTEHAKLQKTKSCDVPDLDVTEERLGDELFNLKVDAVRKLCKECGLDTKGSRMDLVLRLRTEMQNRSAYDKIFQQIWGASGGWAVITCPCGIVYSIKFNIRAESPRDFADLLLSWKHFPNVVIYDFARGLAAHVNLRKADSLPFSPHEGRLAEPTTANIQLAKEGKLKVNLPWLKNKKEEEDINCHPLTGSSEHYALYDRFHEFNTKDPRDALRRIQVVPELCGWVNTQTAEQLFGSMRKNNYFLNMLTPSGHTFLMRNIIHHYNTAQNKNMEDSLRKIVSPSDQLTFNGYGQIVLGTPPQSLNDSERHTCDITQIDQVHCPSQGSVIDMTALRNVQPNRACWMHPQSSDQIKMIENALNEKESRQQFLAQVGATILNRSDFITLGHPNDVEGTILNACLSMVRDIADLKNIKVNCFSSYVTVTWLPPLCADPSANLPDHIAECDFILLPSWASNHWMICYLHSNYILGCGKSMDVMISTVLQGRIGQIIVECLC
;
A
#
# COMPACT_ATOMS: atom_id res chain seq x y z
N MET A 1 -14.04 -20.18 -19.55
CA MET A 1 -13.05 -19.70 -18.56
C MET A 1 -13.61 -19.40 -17.18
N LYS A 2 -14.93 -19.18 -16.99
CA LYS A 2 -15.52 -18.98 -15.65
C LYS A 2 -15.15 -20.08 -14.62
N ASN A 3 -14.87 -21.29 -15.09
CA ASN A 3 -14.50 -22.44 -14.24
C ASN A 3 -12.98 -22.74 -14.22
N LYS A 4 -12.14 -21.87 -14.80
CA LYS A 4 -10.68 -22.05 -14.86
C LYS A 4 -9.91 -20.80 -14.40
N SER A 5 -10.52 -20.01 -13.51
CA SER A 5 -9.80 -18.91 -12.87
C SER A 5 -8.73 -19.47 -11.93
N LEU A 6 -7.62 -18.73 -11.80
CA LEU A 6 -6.60 -19.09 -10.83
C LEU A 6 -7.05 -18.59 -9.44
N PRO A 7 -6.82 -19.36 -8.37
CA PRO A 7 -7.14 -18.92 -7.02
C PRO A 7 -6.29 -17.70 -6.63
N VAL A 8 -6.77 -16.90 -5.67
CA VAL A 8 -6.04 -15.73 -5.13
C VAL A 8 -4.68 -16.17 -4.60
N ASP A 9 -4.70 -17.20 -3.75
CA ASP A 9 -3.51 -17.82 -3.20
C ASP A 9 -3.22 -19.10 -3.98
N LEU A 10 -2.13 -19.08 -4.73
CA LEU A 10 -1.64 -20.25 -5.45
C LEU A 10 -1.03 -21.24 -4.45
N PRO A 11 -1.26 -22.57 -4.61
CA PRO A 11 -0.64 -23.58 -3.76
C PRO A 11 0.89 -23.45 -3.76
N GLN A 12 1.49 -23.39 -2.56
CA GLN A 12 2.91 -23.09 -2.41
C GLN A 12 3.81 -24.04 -3.20
N ASN A 13 3.46 -25.34 -3.23
CA ASN A 13 4.18 -26.38 -3.98
C ASN A 13 4.25 -26.11 -5.51
N LEU A 14 3.32 -25.33 -6.07
CA LEU A 14 3.31 -24.97 -7.49
C LEU A 14 4.13 -23.70 -7.79
N VAL A 15 4.49 -22.93 -6.76
CA VAL A 15 5.13 -21.61 -6.91
C VAL A 15 6.46 -21.44 -6.16
N SER A 16 6.88 -22.41 -5.35
CA SER A 16 8.13 -22.36 -4.57
C SER A 16 9.24 -23.26 -5.09
N GLY A 17 8.94 -24.21 -5.98
CA GLY A 17 9.90 -25.18 -6.51
C GLY A 17 10.51 -24.74 -7.85
N LEU A 18 11.80 -25.03 -8.04
CA LEU A 18 12.41 -25.06 -9.37
C LEU A 18 11.88 -26.30 -10.10
N GLN A 19 10.72 -26.19 -10.74
CA GLN A 19 10.24 -27.28 -11.58
C GLN A 19 11.21 -27.50 -12.74
N HIS A 20 11.86 -28.67 -12.76
CA HIS A 20 12.77 -29.04 -13.83
C HIS A 20 11.98 -29.44 -15.08
N GLY A 21 12.57 -29.28 -16.26
CA GLY A 21 11.89 -29.53 -17.54
C GLY A 21 11.24 -30.91 -17.68
N SER A 22 11.78 -31.93 -16.99
CA SER A 22 11.25 -33.30 -16.96
C SER A 22 9.96 -33.47 -16.16
N GLU A 23 9.60 -32.50 -15.31
CA GLU A 23 8.42 -32.57 -14.44
C GLU A 23 7.15 -32.09 -15.16
N PHE A 24 7.29 -31.39 -16.29
CA PHE A 24 6.15 -30.92 -17.06
C PHE A 24 5.57 -31.99 -17.99
N ARG A 25 4.24 -32.06 -18.03
CA ARG A 25 3.53 -32.89 -19.02
C ARG A 25 3.83 -32.37 -20.42
N HIS A 26 4.23 -33.29 -21.30
CA HIS A 26 4.52 -32.97 -22.70
C HIS A 26 3.26 -32.94 -23.58
N GLN A 27 2.14 -33.48 -23.09
CA GLN A 27 0.83 -33.40 -23.74
C GLN A 27 -0.15 -32.71 -22.81
N LEU A 28 -0.61 -31.54 -23.23
CA LEU A 28 -1.50 -30.66 -22.48
C LEU A 28 -2.90 -30.71 -23.10
N ILE A 29 -3.75 -31.57 -22.53
CA ILE A 29 -5.11 -31.87 -23.02
C ILE A 29 -6.14 -31.30 -22.04
N PRO A 30 -7.13 -30.51 -22.49
CA PRO A 30 -8.17 -29.99 -21.61
C PRO A 30 -8.90 -31.11 -20.87
N GLU A 31 -9.12 -30.95 -19.56
CA GLU A 31 -9.75 -31.96 -18.72
C GLU A 31 -11.26 -32.11 -18.97
N GLU A 32 -11.91 -31.08 -19.53
CA GLU A 32 -13.35 -31.13 -19.74
C GLU A 32 -13.76 -32.27 -20.67
N THR A 33 -14.84 -32.95 -20.29
CA THR A 33 -15.48 -34.02 -21.06
C THR A 33 -16.84 -33.58 -21.63
N PHE A 34 -17.48 -32.59 -21.00
CA PHE A 34 -18.79 -32.07 -21.37
C PHE A 34 -18.76 -30.55 -21.57
N CYS A 35 -19.61 -30.06 -22.47
CA CYS A 35 -19.76 -28.63 -22.73
C CYS A 35 -20.48 -27.92 -21.58
N SER A 36 -19.83 -26.88 -21.04
CA SER A 36 -20.37 -25.96 -20.03
C SER A 36 -21.44 -25.00 -20.55
N GLU A 37 -21.54 -24.80 -21.87
CA GLU A 37 -22.43 -23.80 -22.48
C GLU A 37 -23.74 -24.38 -22.99
N CYS A 38 -23.80 -25.69 -23.26
CA CYS A 38 -25.02 -26.35 -23.71
C CYS A 38 -25.77 -26.95 -22.53
N GLU A 39 -27.09 -26.80 -22.52
CA GLU A 39 -27.95 -27.60 -21.64
C GLU A 39 -27.86 -29.09 -22.03
N GLY A 40 -27.74 -30.00 -21.06
CA GLY A 40 -27.82 -31.44 -21.31
C GLY A 40 -26.50 -32.21 -21.52
N ASN A 41 -25.39 -31.84 -20.86
CA ASN A 41 -24.12 -32.59 -20.84
C ASN A 41 -23.67 -33.10 -22.22
N HIS A 42 -23.57 -32.20 -23.20
CA HIS A 42 -23.07 -32.55 -24.52
C HIS A 42 -21.58 -32.92 -24.46
N VAL A 43 -21.24 -34.13 -24.93
CA VAL A 43 -19.87 -34.66 -24.96
C VAL A 43 -19.00 -33.84 -25.92
N LEU A 44 -17.79 -33.52 -25.47
CA LEU A 44 -16.77 -32.85 -26.29
C LEU A 44 -16.06 -33.83 -27.22
N SER A 45 -15.49 -33.34 -28.32
CA SER A 45 -14.70 -34.16 -29.23
C SER A 45 -13.50 -34.82 -28.55
N GLU A 46 -12.95 -35.84 -29.21
CA GLU A 46 -11.58 -36.29 -28.93
C GLU A 46 -10.59 -35.09 -29.02
N PRO A 47 -9.48 -35.12 -28.27
CA PRO A 47 -8.48 -34.05 -28.29
C PRO A 47 -7.91 -33.82 -29.70
N ILE A 48 -7.96 -32.57 -30.16
CA ILE A 48 -7.40 -32.13 -31.43
C ILE A 48 -6.13 -31.33 -31.17
N ILE A 49 -5.02 -31.71 -31.79
CA ILE A 49 -3.73 -31.02 -31.61
C ILE A 49 -3.77 -29.60 -32.20
N ILE A 50 -3.30 -28.63 -31.41
CA ILE A 50 -3.07 -27.25 -31.87
C ILE A 50 -1.65 -27.14 -32.42
N THR A 51 -0.67 -27.57 -31.62
CA THR A 51 0.75 -27.55 -31.97
C THR A 51 1.50 -28.58 -31.14
N SER A 52 2.59 -29.14 -31.68
CA SER A 52 3.58 -29.95 -30.96
C SER A 52 4.86 -29.18 -30.60
N ARG A 53 4.85 -27.87 -30.87
CA ARG A 53 6.00 -26.95 -30.74
C ARG A 53 5.74 -25.83 -29.73
N ALA A 54 4.81 -26.04 -28.80
CA ALA A 54 4.60 -25.10 -27.72
C ALA A 54 5.84 -25.06 -26.81
N LYS A 55 6.00 -23.94 -26.10
CA LYS A 55 7.12 -23.70 -25.21
C LYS A 55 6.60 -23.30 -23.83
N ILE A 56 7.16 -23.89 -22.78
CA ILE A 56 6.96 -23.45 -21.40
C ILE A 56 8.18 -22.62 -21.01
N LEU A 57 7.96 -21.33 -20.75
CA LEU A 57 8.97 -20.45 -20.22
C LEU A 57 8.99 -20.57 -18.69
N THR A 58 10.16 -20.89 -18.15
CA THR A 58 10.40 -21.08 -16.72
C THR A 58 11.44 -20.08 -16.22
N PHE A 59 11.65 -20.02 -14.91
CA PHE A 59 12.72 -19.21 -14.34
C PHE A 59 14.12 -19.69 -14.76
N THR A 60 14.29 -20.99 -15.05
CA THR A 60 15.60 -21.59 -15.37
C THR A 60 15.88 -21.69 -16.87
N GLY A 61 14.88 -21.47 -17.72
CA GLY A 61 15.04 -21.64 -19.17
C GLY A 61 13.72 -21.92 -19.89
N VAL A 62 13.83 -22.48 -21.08
CA VAL A 62 12.70 -22.79 -21.95
C VAL A 62 12.59 -24.31 -22.11
N VAL A 63 11.40 -24.85 -21.85
CA VAL A 63 11.06 -26.24 -22.15
C VAL A 63 10.37 -26.27 -23.51
N GLU A 64 10.90 -27.08 -24.43
CA GLU A 64 10.38 -27.25 -25.79
C GLU A 64 9.75 -28.63 -25.99
N GLY A 65 9.11 -28.86 -27.14
CA GLY A 65 8.49 -30.15 -27.47
C GLY A 65 7.14 -30.38 -26.78
N ILE A 66 6.51 -29.32 -26.28
CA ILE A 66 5.21 -29.40 -25.63
C ILE A 66 4.11 -29.41 -26.70
N SER A 67 3.18 -30.35 -26.55
CA SER A 67 2.00 -30.47 -27.40
C SER A 67 0.76 -29.95 -26.67
N THR A 68 0.06 -28.99 -27.27
CA THR A 68 -1.19 -28.44 -26.75
C THR A 68 -2.37 -28.89 -27.60
N TYR A 69 -3.49 -29.13 -26.95
CA TYR A 69 -4.71 -29.64 -27.57
C TYR A 69 -5.91 -28.77 -27.21
N TYR A 70 -6.96 -28.87 -28.03
CA TYR A 70 -8.29 -28.40 -27.68
C TYR A 70 -9.32 -29.50 -27.90
N LYS A 71 -10.49 -29.33 -27.28
CA LYS A 71 -11.68 -30.13 -27.55
C LYS A 71 -12.80 -29.20 -28.04
N VAL A 72 -13.69 -29.68 -28.89
CA VAL A 72 -14.80 -28.88 -29.43
C VAL A 72 -16.15 -29.52 -29.11
N CYS A 73 -17.12 -28.70 -28.72
CA CYS A 73 -18.49 -29.17 -28.56
C CYS A 73 -19.12 -29.47 -29.93
N SER A 74 -19.71 -30.65 -30.08
CA SER A 74 -20.39 -31.08 -31.31
C SER A 74 -21.64 -30.24 -31.63
N ASN A 75 -22.30 -29.68 -30.60
CA ASN A 75 -23.51 -28.87 -30.73
C ASN A 75 -23.20 -27.39 -30.98
N CYS A 76 -22.71 -26.65 -29.98
CA CYS A 76 -22.50 -25.20 -30.08
C CYS A 76 -21.16 -24.77 -30.68
N ARG A 77 -20.27 -25.72 -31.00
CA ARG A 77 -18.91 -25.48 -31.53
C ARG A 77 -17.98 -24.72 -30.58
N MET A 78 -18.32 -24.60 -29.29
CA MET A 78 -17.44 -24.02 -28.28
C MET A 78 -16.13 -24.81 -28.18
N MET A 79 -15.00 -24.10 -28.12
CA MET A 79 -13.66 -24.69 -28.03
C MET A 79 -13.13 -24.58 -26.60
N TYR A 80 -12.62 -25.69 -26.09
CA TYR A 80 -12.01 -25.81 -24.77
C TYR A 80 -10.50 -25.99 -24.94
N ARG A 81 -9.71 -25.04 -24.45
CA ARG A 81 -8.24 -25.13 -24.40
C ARG A 81 -7.75 -25.60 -23.04
N TYR A 82 -6.53 -26.12 -23.02
CA TYR A 82 -5.83 -26.44 -21.79
C TYR A 82 -5.55 -25.15 -21.00
N GLN A 83 -5.96 -25.10 -19.73
CA GLN A 83 -5.75 -23.99 -18.80
C GLN A 83 -5.70 -24.49 -17.33
N GLU A 84 -5.31 -25.73 -17.13
CA GLU A 84 -5.24 -26.43 -15.84
C GLU A 84 -4.02 -25.93 -15.06
N PHE A 85 -4.23 -24.99 -14.14
CA PHE A 85 -3.14 -24.38 -13.36
C PHE A 85 -2.48 -25.36 -12.37
N THR A 86 -3.15 -26.47 -12.05
CA THR A 86 -2.70 -27.51 -11.13
C THR A 86 -1.40 -28.18 -11.57
N ASP A 87 -1.09 -28.15 -12.87
CA ASP A 87 0.18 -28.65 -13.42
C ASP A 87 1.32 -27.61 -13.29
N GLY A 88 1.14 -26.53 -12.54
CA GLY A 88 2.18 -25.53 -12.28
C GLY A 88 2.43 -24.58 -13.45
N ILE A 89 1.50 -24.52 -14.43
CA ILE A 89 1.65 -23.72 -15.65
C ILE A 89 0.46 -22.83 -15.92
N HIS A 90 0.73 -21.72 -16.60
CA HIS A 90 -0.24 -20.80 -17.14
C HIS A 90 -0.14 -20.80 -18.66
N ASN A 91 -1.20 -21.26 -19.33
CA ASN A 91 -1.29 -21.18 -20.79
C ASN A 91 -1.70 -19.76 -21.21
N PHE A 92 -0.87 -19.08 -22.02
CA PHE A 92 -1.21 -17.77 -22.58
C PHE A 92 -1.93 -17.91 -23.92
N ASN A 93 -1.33 -18.59 -24.90
CA ASN A 93 -1.86 -18.63 -26.27
C ASN A 93 -1.68 -19.96 -26.99
N ASP A 94 -1.61 -21.06 -26.25
CA ASP A 94 -1.40 -22.44 -26.73
C ASP A 94 0.00 -22.70 -27.35
N HIS A 95 0.78 -21.65 -27.64
CA HIS A 95 2.15 -21.73 -28.14
C HIS A 95 3.19 -21.31 -27.09
N LEU A 96 2.84 -20.34 -26.25
CA LEU A 96 3.62 -19.88 -25.12
C LEU A 96 2.84 -20.15 -23.84
N LEU A 97 3.51 -20.83 -22.91
CA LEU A 97 3.06 -21.03 -21.55
C LEU A 97 4.12 -20.49 -20.59
N LEU A 98 3.71 -20.06 -19.41
CA LEU A 98 4.61 -19.63 -18.34
C LEU A 98 4.49 -20.62 -17.18
N SER A 99 5.58 -20.95 -16.49
CA SER A 99 5.43 -21.61 -15.18
C SER A 99 4.83 -20.63 -14.17
N LEU A 100 4.00 -21.12 -13.25
CA LEU A 100 3.40 -20.29 -12.20
C LEU A 100 4.46 -19.68 -11.29
N HIS A 101 5.55 -20.41 -11.02
CA HIS A 101 6.70 -19.87 -10.31
C HIS A 101 7.29 -18.64 -11.02
N LEU A 102 7.46 -18.66 -12.35
CA LEU A 102 7.92 -17.49 -13.10
C LEU A 102 6.90 -16.34 -13.00
N CYS A 103 5.61 -16.62 -13.10
CA CYS A 103 4.57 -15.60 -12.93
C CYS A 103 4.67 -14.90 -11.56
N VAL A 104 4.89 -15.65 -10.47
CA VAL A 104 5.09 -15.08 -9.13
C VAL A 104 6.38 -14.27 -9.03
N ILE A 105 7.47 -14.71 -9.66
CA ILE A 105 8.72 -13.94 -9.73
C ILE A 105 8.50 -12.61 -10.46
N LEU A 106 7.79 -12.62 -11.59
CA LEU A 106 7.47 -11.40 -12.33
C LEU A 106 6.60 -10.45 -11.51
N ARG A 107 5.61 -10.97 -10.77
CA ARG A 107 4.80 -10.18 -9.82
C ARG A 107 5.68 -9.53 -8.75
N ASN A 108 6.55 -10.31 -8.11
CA ASN A 108 7.46 -9.81 -7.07
C ASN A 108 8.45 -8.78 -7.63
N ALA A 109 8.95 -8.99 -8.85
CA ALA A 109 9.81 -8.02 -9.54
C ALA A 109 9.09 -6.69 -9.76
N LEU A 110 7.83 -6.72 -10.21
CA LEU A 110 7.02 -5.52 -10.42
C LEU A 110 6.72 -4.79 -9.10
N GLN A 111 6.44 -5.52 -8.01
CA GLN A 111 6.32 -4.94 -6.67
C GLN A 111 7.62 -4.27 -6.19
N ASN A 112 8.78 -4.74 -6.66
CA ASN A 112 10.10 -4.17 -6.42
C ASN A 112 10.57 -3.26 -7.57
N HIS A 113 9.64 -2.65 -8.31
CA HIS A 113 9.92 -1.65 -9.35
C HIS A 113 10.79 -2.13 -10.53
N THR A 114 10.79 -3.43 -10.78
CA THR A 114 11.56 -4.07 -11.84
C THR A 114 10.63 -4.54 -12.95
N ALA A 115 10.79 -3.99 -14.15
CA ALA A 115 9.99 -4.35 -15.32
C ALA A 115 10.25 -5.80 -15.76
N VAL A 116 9.20 -6.45 -16.29
CA VAL A 116 9.28 -7.81 -16.86
C VAL A 116 10.41 -7.92 -17.89
N SER A 117 10.60 -6.89 -18.72
CA SER A 117 11.67 -6.86 -19.73
C SER A 117 13.08 -6.94 -19.12
N ARG A 118 13.30 -6.36 -17.92
CA ARG A 118 14.59 -6.44 -17.21
C ARG A 118 14.82 -7.84 -16.65
N VAL A 119 13.82 -8.42 -15.99
CA VAL A 119 13.88 -9.82 -15.53
C VAL A 119 14.21 -10.75 -16.70
N MET A 120 13.54 -10.56 -17.83
CA MET A 120 13.77 -11.37 -19.02
C MET A 120 15.16 -11.23 -19.60
N SER A 121 15.70 -10.01 -19.63
CA SER A 121 17.07 -9.78 -20.08
C SER A 121 18.10 -10.52 -19.21
N ILE A 122 17.86 -10.56 -17.90
CA ILE A 122 18.71 -11.30 -16.96
C ILE A 122 18.60 -12.80 -17.23
N LEU A 123 17.38 -13.34 -17.31
CA LEU A 123 17.18 -14.78 -17.51
C LEU A 123 17.73 -15.27 -18.87
N GLU A 124 17.56 -14.50 -19.96
CA GLU A 124 18.15 -14.81 -21.27
C GLU A 124 19.68 -14.87 -21.19
N ALA A 125 20.31 -13.90 -20.52
CA ALA A 125 21.75 -13.85 -20.36
C ALA A 125 22.30 -15.01 -19.51
N THR A 126 21.60 -15.35 -18.43
CA THR A 126 21.97 -16.45 -17.53
C THR A 126 21.78 -17.81 -18.19
N ALA A 127 20.64 -18.05 -18.86
CA ALA A 127 20.33 -19.32 -19.50
C ALA A 127 21.09 -19.53 -20.83
N LYS A 128 21.73 -18.47 -21.37
CA LYS A 128 22.37 -18.47 -22.70
C LYS A 128 21.43 -18.98 -23.80
N ALA A 129 20.14 -18.67 -23.66
CA ALA A 129 19.08 -19.13 -24.54
C ALA A 129 18.21 -17.95 -24.97
N LYS A 130 17.67 -18.06 -26.19
CA LYS A 130 16.79 -17.03 -26.74
C LYS A 130 15.38 -17.24 -26.23
N PHE A 131 14.81 -16.25 -25.56
CA PHE A 131 13.45 -16.34 -25.04
C PHE A 131 12.45 -15.71 -26.03
N PRO A 132 11.14 -15.92 -25.82
CA PRO A 132 10.10 -15.15 -26.51
C PRO A 132 10.29 -13.63 -26.31
N SER A 133 9.67 -12.84 -27.18
CA SER A 133 9.79 -11.38 -27.07
C SER A 133 9.31 -10.88 -25.70
N LYS A 134 10.00 -9.88 -25.16
CA LYS A 134 9.73 -9.31 -23.83
C LYS A 134 8.30 -8.76 -23.73
N ASP A 135 7.77 -8.22 -24.81
CA ASP A 135 6.38 -7.75 -24.90
C ASP A 135 5.38 -8.92 -24.87
N THR A 136 5.68 -10.03 -25.57
CA THR A 136 4.86 -11.24 -25.50
C THR A 136 4.83 -11.81 -24.09
N VAL A 137 5.97 -11.84 -23.39
CA VAL A 137 6.01 -12.32 -21.99
C VAL A 137 5.25 -11.38 -21.06
N LEU A 138 5.37 -10.07 -21.25
CA LEU A 138 4.56 -9.10 -20.50
C LEU A 138 3.07 -9.34 -20.72
N HIS A 139 2.63 -9.55 -21.96
CA HIS A 139 1.22 -9.88 -22.25
C HIS A 139 0.78 -11.21 -21.62
N ALA A 140 1.64 -12.23 -21.64
CA ALA A 140 1.37 -13.49 -20.97
C ALA A 140 1.25 -13.32 -19.43
N TYR A 141 2.07 -12.47 -18.83
CA TYR A 141 1.95 -12.11 -17.42
C TYR A 141 0.65 -11.34 -17.12
N LEU A 142 0.30 -10.34 -17.93
CA LEU A 142 -0.95 -9.59 -17.74
C LEU A 142 -2.19 -10.49 -17.92
N HIS A 143 -2.13 -11.47 -18.84
CA HIS A 143 -3.15 -12.49 -19.01
C HIS A 143 -3.28 -13.38 -17.77
N PHE A 144 -2.15 -13.78 -17.17
CA PHE A 144 -2.12 -14.50 -15.88
C PHE A 144 -2.78 -13.70 -14.75
N GLU A 145 -2.42 -12.43 -14.59
CA GLU A 145 -3.04 -11.57 -13.57
C GLU A 145 -4.54 -11.35 -13.84
N ALA A 146 -4.95 -11.31 -15.10
CA ALA A 146 -6.35 -11.14 -15.49
C ALA A 146 -7.23 -12.38 -15.25
N LEU A 147 -6.63 -13.58 -15.29
CA LEU A 147 -7.31 -14.84 -14.95
C LEU A 147 -7.22 -15.18 -13.45
N SER A 148 -6.43 -14.44 -12.67
CA SER A 148 -6.32 -14.61 -11.23
C SER A 148 -7.54 -14.00 -10.53
N SER A 149 -8.11 -14.71 -9.56
CA SER A 149 -9.36 -14.36 -8.87
C SER A 149 -9.17 -13.26 -7.82
N HIS A 150 -8.35 -12.25 -8.10
CA HIS A 150 -8.05 -11.14 -7.19
C HIS A 150 -9.32 -10.45 -6.71
N VAL A 151 -9.42 -10.24 -5.40
CA VAL A 151 -10.60 -9.62 -4.77
C VAL A 151 -10.66 -8.11 -5.03
N TYR A 152 -9.50 -7.47 -5.22
CA TYR A 152 -9.38 -6.00 -5.38
C TYR A 152 -10.15 -5.21 -4.30
N SER A 153 -10.09 -5.66 -3.04
CA SER A 153 -10.91 -5.12 -1.94
C SER A 153 -10.68 -3.63 -1.69
N TYR A 154 -9.43 -3.16 -1.71
CA TYR A 154 -9.05 -1.76 -1.44
C TYR A 154 -9.63 -1.26 -0.09
N THR A 155 -9.39 -2.06 0.95
CA THR A 155 -9.87 -1.83 2.32
C THR A 155 -8.71 -1.98 3.29
N CYS A 156 -8.69 -1.19 4.36
CA CYS A 156 -7.67 -1.30 5.41
C CYS A 156 -8.18 -2.21 6.52
N ILE A 157 -7.36 -3.12 7.01
CA ILE A 157 -7.76 -3.96 8.16
C ILE A 157 -7.89 -3.15 9.46
N ASN A 158 -7.26 -1.98 9.57
CA ASN A 158 -7.38 -1.12 10.76
C ASN A 158 -8.50 -0.09 10.62
N CYS A 159 -8.61 0.56 9.45
CA CYS A 159 -9.64 1.60 9.22
C CYS A 159 -10.98 1.04 8.73
N GLY A 160 -11.04 -0.23 8.30
CA GLY A 160 -12.24 -0.89 7.83
C GLY A 160 -12.62 -0.51 6.40
N TYR A 161 -13.92 -0.58 6.10
CA TYR A 161 -14.48 -0.21 4.80
C TYR A 161 -14.72 1.30 4.65
N TYR A 162 -14.88 2.02 5.77
CA TYR A 162 -15.32 3.41 5.81
C TYR A 162 -14.33 4.25 6.63
N PRO A 163 -13.16 4.63 6.08
CA PRO A 163 -12.17 5.37 6.83
C PRO A 163 -12.70 6.78 7.15
N LYS A 164 -12.77 7.11 8.45
CA LYS A 164 -13.25 8.41 8.95
C LYS A 164 -12.31 9.59 8.59
N VAL A 165 -11.02 9.32 8.39
CA VAL A 165 -10.01 10.28 7.92
C VAL A 165 -9.39 9.74 6.64
N VAL A 166 -9.25 10.60 5.63
CA VAL A 166 -8.62 10.25 4.35
C VAL A 166 -7.67 11.33 3.88
N ILE A 167 -6.65 10.91 3.14
CA ILE A 167 -5.66 11.77 2.48
C ILE A 167 -5.84 11.62 0.97
N MET A 168 -5.85 12.75 0.28
CA MET A 168 -6.06 12.82 -1.17
C MET A 168 -4.87 13.52 -1.80
N ASP A 169 -4.32 12.91 -2.85
CA ASP A 169 -3.24 13.52 -3.60
C ASP A 169 -3.20 12.98 -5.04
N LEU A 170 -2.49 13.69 -5.90
CA LEU A 170 -2.36 13.44 -7.33
C LEU A 170 -0.89 13.27 -7.74
N HIS A 171 -0.60 12.13 -8.36
CA HIS A 171 0.65 12.00 -9.10
C HIS A 171 0.46 12.48 -10.54
N LYS A 172 0.98 13.69 -10.83
CA LYS A 172 0.95 14.36 -12.15
C LYS A 172 1.70 13.67 -13.29
N LYS A 173 2.39 12.56 -13.03
CA LYS A 173 3.20 11.80 -14.01
C LYS A 173 2.89 10.31 -13.84
N GLY A 174 3.32 9.50 -14.79
CA GLY A 174 3.12 8.05 -14.67
C GLY A 174 1.70 7.63 -15.05
N VAL A 175 1.11 8.28 -16.04
CA VAL A 175 -0.13 7.87 -16.71
C VAL A 175 0.11 7.95 -18.22
N PHE A 176 -0.61 7.13 -18.98
CA PHE A 176 -0.55 7.08 -20.45
C PHE A 176 -0.75 8.47 -21.09
N SER A 177 -0.05 8.75 -22.18
CA SER A 177 -0.21 10.00 -22.95
C SER A 177 -1.18 9.78 -24.10
N ILE A 178 -2.21 10.63 -24.21
CA ILE A 178 -3.21 10.59 -25.28
C ILE A 178 -3.52 12.02 -25.71
N PRO A 179 -3.36 12.36 -27.00
CA PRO A 179 -3.80 13.65 -27.51
C PRO A 179 -5.32 13.82 -27.31
N PHE A 180 -5.78 14.95 -26.76
CA PHE A 180 -7.23 15.16 -26.56
C PHE A 180 -8.05 15.08 -27.85
N SER A 181 -7.44 15.36 -29.01
CA SER A 181 -8.12 15.22 -30.31
C SER A 181 -8.52 13.76 -30.64
N GLU A 182 -8.01 12.78 -29.90
CA GLU A 182 -8.33 11.35 -30.06
C GLU A 182 -9.46 10.88 -29.12
N ILE A 183 -9.94 11.75 -28.22
CA ILE A 183 -10.97 11.40 -27.22
C ILE A 183 -12.33 11.91 -27.70
N ALA A 184 -13.26 10.99 -27.90
CA ALA A 184 -14.62 11.33 -28.33
C ALA A 184 -15.35 12.18 -27.28
N THR A 185 -16.08 13.19 -27.73
CA THR A 185 -17.04 13.93 -26.90
C THR A 185 -18.17 12.97 -26.50
N PRO A 186 -18.58 12.92 -25.22
CA PRO A 186 -19.66 12.04 -24.81
C PRO A 186 -21.01 12.52 -25.38
N PRO A 187 -22.05 11.66 -25.35
CA PRO A 187 -23.42 12.04 -25.68
C PRO A 187 -23.88 13.28 -24.89
N SER A 188 -24.73 14.12 -25.49
CA SER A 188 -25.14 15.40 -24.89
C SER A 188 -25.94 15.26 -23.59
N ASP A 189 -26.56 14.11 -23.37
CA ASP A 189 -27.34 13.73 -22.20
C ASP A 189 -26.51 12.98 -21.14
N PHE A 190 -25.23 12.70 -21.40
CA PHE A 190 -24.35 12.02 -20.46
C PHE A 190 -24.11 12.85 -19.20
N LYS A 191 -24.52 12.31 -18.05
CA LYS A 191 -24.43 13.00 -16.75
C LYS A 191 -23.13 12.75 -15.99
N GLY A 192 -22.25 11.91 -16.53
CA GLY A 192 -21.04 11.47 -15.85
C GLY A 192 -21.22 10.22 -14.99
N ASP A 193 -22.23 9.39 -15.25
CA ASP A 193 -22.42 8.11 -14.56
C ASP A 193 -21.71 7.00 -15.35
N THR A 194 -20.79 6.27 -14.73
CA THR A 194 -20.08 5.15 -15.36
C THR A 194 -20.23 3.88 -14.52
N ASN A 195 -20.43 2.74 -15.18
CA ASN A 195 -20.42 1.44 -14.51
C ASN A 195 -18.97 0.97 -14.27
N ILE A 196 -18.56 0.96 -13.00
CA ILE A 196 -17.22 0.53 -12.59
C ILE A 196 -16.94 -0.94 -12.93
N VAL A 197 -17.91 -1.82 -12.70
CA VAL A 197 -17.74 -3.27 -12.92
C VAL A 197 -17.54 -3.54 -14.40
N SER A 198 -18.45 -3.06 -15.25
CA SER A 198 -18.38 -3.28 -16.70
C SER A 198 -17.12 -2.69 -17.33
N PHE A 199 -16.67 -1.52 -16.87
CA PHE A 199 -15.41 -0.91 -17.35
C PHE A 199 -14.20 -1.80 -17.03
N TRP A 200 -14.05 -2.19 -15.77
CA TRP A 200 -12.89 -2.99 -15.34
C TRP A 200 -12.94 -4.44 -15.83
N GLU A 201 -14.14 -5.00 -16.03
CA GLU A 201 -14.32 -6.27 -16.76
C GLU A 201 -13.87 -6.14 -18.20
N SER A 202 -14.21 -5.05 -18.90
CA SER A 202 -13.75 -4.81 -20.28
C SER A 202 -12.22 -4.70 -20.36
N VAL A 203 -11.60 -3.98 -19.42
CA VAL A 203 -10.13 -3.89 -19.32
C VAL A 203 -9.51 -5.27 -19.07
N THR A 204 -10.12 -6.09 -18.22
CA THR A 204 -9.68 -7.46 -17.93
C THR A 204 -9.83 -8.35 -19.17
N MET A 205 -10.97 -8.24 -19.87
CA MET A 205 -11.24 -8.96 -21.11
C MET A 205 -10.28 -8.58 -22.24
N GLU A 206 -9.81 -7.32 -22.28
CA GLU A 206 -8.75 -6.94 -23.21
C GLU A 206 -7.46 -7.72 -22.94
N MET A 207 -7.04 -7.82 -21.67
CA MET A 207 -5.82 -8.56 -21.29
C MET A 207 -5.95 -10.05 -21.60
N ILE A 208 -7.12 -10.63 -21.28
CA ILE A 208 -7.45 -12.01 -21.61
C ILE A 208 -7.44 -12.23 -23.14
N GLY A 209 -8.10 -11.36 -23.90
CA GLY A 209 -8.22 -11.45 -25.36
C GLY A 209 -6.88 -11.53 -26.09
N ARG A 210 -5.81 -10.93 -25.54
CA ARG A 210 -4.45 -11.00 -26.11
C ARG A 210 -3.93 -12.43 -26.25
N GLY A 211 -4.41 -13.37 -25.44
CA GLY A 211 -4.04 -14.79 -25.48
C GLY A 211 -4.85 -15.65 -26.47
N PHE A 212 -5.92 -15.12 -27.06
CA PHE A 212 -6.83 -15.90 -27.93
C PHE A 212 -6.74 -15.52 -29.41
N LEU A 213 -6.08 -14.40 -29.73
CA LEU A 213 -6.06 -13.86 -31.08
C LEU A 213 -4.87 -14.39 -31.87
N SER A 214 -5.16 -14.95 -33.04
CA SER A 214 -4.15 -15.32 -34.03
C SER A 214 -3.42 -14.08 -34.54
N SER A 215 -2.14 -14.24 -34.91
CA SER A 215 -1.32 -13.17 -35.49
C SER A 215 -2.06 -12.40 -36.60
N GLY A 216 -2.18 -11.08 -36.44
CA GLY A 216 -2.81 -10.18 -37.42
C GLY A 216 -4.28 -9.84 -37.16
N ARG A 217 -4.98 -10.53 -36.25
CA ARG A 217 -6.35 -10.15 -35.86
C ARG A 217 -6.33 -9.04 -34.80
N LYS A 218 -7.18 -8.02 -34.97
CA LYS A 218 -7.37 -6.96 -33.97
C LYS A 218 -8.11 -7.53 -32.76
N ASN A 219 -7.74 -7.08 -31.56
CA ASN A 219 -8.45 -7.44 -30.35
C ASN A 219 -9.81 -6.73 -30.30
N PRO A 220 -10.94 -7.45 -30.23
CA PRO A 220 -12.26 -6.83 -30.21
C PRO A 220 -12.59 -6.16 -28.88
N PHE A 221 -11.83 -6.46 -27.81
CA PHE A 221 -12.06 -5.93 -26.46
C PHE A 221 -11.18 -4.72 -26.12
N VAL A 222 -10.57 -4.06 -27.12
CA VAL A 222 -9.70 -2.90 -26.88
C VAL A 222 -10.48 -1.80 -26.16
N VAL A 223 -9.98 -1.39 -25.00
CA VAL A 223 -10.53 -0.28 -24.22
C VAL A 223 -9.69 0.96 -24.47
N CYS A 224 -10.31 1.97 -25.08
CA CYS A 224 -9.72 3.29 -25.28
C CYS A 224 -10.30 4.28 -24.27
N PRO A 225 -9.50 5.24 -23.77
CA PRO A 225 -10.02 6.31 -22.93
C PRO A 225 -11.11 7.12 -23.61
N SER A 226 -12.22 7.29 -22.90
CA SER A 226 -13.42 8.00 -23.32
C SER A 226 -14.07 8.60 -22.08
N TYR A 227 -14.86 9.66 -22.22
CA TYR A 227 -15.47 10.27 -21.04
C TYR A 227 -16.65 9.47 -20.48
N ASP A 228 -17.31 8.69 -21.32
CA ASP A 228 -18.49 7.88 -21.01
C ASP A 228 -18.15 6.44 -20.60
N CYS A 229 -16.98 5.92 -21.00
CA CYS A 229 -16.51 4.59 -20.63
C CYS A 229 -15.06 4.62 -20.07
N TRP A 230 -14.90 5.31 -18.94
CA TRP A 230 -13.64 5.34 -18.19
C TRP A 230 -13.91 5.52 -16.69
N ALA A 231 -13.76 4.45 -15.90
CA ALA A 231 -14.13 4.46 -14.48
C ALA A 231 -12.91 4.49 -13.55
N PRO A 232 -12.99 5.17 -12.39
CA PRO A 232 -12.04 4.94 -11.30
C PRO A 232 -12.16 3.51 -10.75
N TRP A 233 -11.23 3.08 -9.91
CA TRP A 233 -11.46 1.96 -9.00
C TRP A 233 -11.77 2.49 -7.59
N ILE A 234 -12.83 1.97 -6.98
CA ILE A 234 -13.21 2.21 -5.59
C ILE A 234 -13.53 0.84 -4.99
N GLY A 235 -12.98 0.56 -3.81
CA GLY A 235 -13.19 -0.71 -3.11
C GLY A 235 -14.67 -1.13 -3.05
N PRO A 236 -15.04 -2.39 -3.34
CA PRO A 236 -16.43 -2.82 -3.45
C PRO A 236 -17.28 -2.52 -2.20
N ASN A 237 -16.71 -2.66 -1.00
CA ASN A 237 -17.42 -2.35 0.25
C ASN A 237 -17.51 -0.85 0.53
N THR A 238 -16.59 -0.06 -0.02
CA THR A 238 -16.47 1.39 0.14
C THR A 238 -17.41 2.15 -0.80
N ARG A 239 -17.58 1.67 -2.04
CA ARG A 239 -18.42 2.33 -3.05
C ARG A 239 -19.90 2.18 -2.72
N LYS A 240 -20.70 3.20 -3.06
CA LYS A 240 -22.15 3.22 -2.85
C LYS A 240 -22.88 2.22 -3.74
N SER A 241 -22.44 2.11 -5.00
CA SER A 241 -23.02 1.23 -6.01
C SER A 241 -22.00 0.96 -7.12
N ASP A 242 -22.36 0.10 -8.08
CA ASP A 242 -21.54 -0.13 -9.29
C ASP A 242 -21.59 1.05 -10.28
N ILE A 243 -22.54 1.98 -10.12
CA ILE A 243 -22.55 3.24 -10.83
C ILE A 243 -21.78 4.27 -10.02
N VAL A 244 -20.70 4.79 -10.60
CA VAL A 244 -19.80 5.78 -10.00
C VAL A 244 -19.71 7.01 -10.90
N LEU A 245 -19.31 8.14 -10.31
CA LEU A 245 -19.20 9.39 -11.04
C LEU A 245 -17.86 9.50 -11.77
N ASN A 246 -17.92 9.91 -13.03
CA ASN A 246 -16.84 10.51 -13.79
C ASN A 246 -17.37 11.69 -14.64
N THR A 247 -17.39 12.87 -14.04
CA THR A 247 -17.89 14.10 -14.68
C THR A 247 -16.80 14.88 -15.41
N GLU A 248 -15.69 14.23 -15.76
CA GLU A 248 -14.53 14.89 -16.35
C GLU A 248 -14.84 15.61 -17.68
N HIS A 249 -15.82 15.13 -18.44
CA HIS A 249 -16.34 15.81 -19.64
C HIS A 249 -16.87 17.22 -19.37
N ALA A 250 -17.38 17.49 -18.16
CA ALA A 250 -17.89 18.82 -17.81
C ALA A 250 -16.77 19.88 -17.77
N LYS A 251 -15.50 19.46 -17.72
CA LYS A 251 -14.34 20.35 -17.87
C LYS A 251 -14.20 20.89 -19.31
N LEU A 252 -14.90 20.32 -20.30
CA LEU A 252 -14.88 20.77 -21.71
C LEU A 252 -15.70 22.04 -21.92
N GLN A 253 -16.75 22.24 -21.12
CA GLN A 253 -17.62 23.40 -21.22
C GLN A 253 -16.86 24.61 -20.64
N LYS A 254 -16.68 25.66 -21.45
CA LYS A 254 -16.26 26.97 -20.92
C LYS A 254 -17.34 27.43 -19.96
N THR A 255 -17.14 27.27 -18.65
CA THR A 255 -17.95 28.00 -17.67
C THR A 255 -17.62 29.48 -17.81
N LYS A 256 -18.43 30.18 -18.62
CA LYS A 256 -18.80 31.57 -18.30
C LYS A 256 -19.44 31.48 -16.91
N SER A 257 -18.96 32.30 -15.97
CA SER A 257 -19.36 32.37 -14.54
C SER A 257 -18.90 31.22 -13.63
N CYS A 258 -17.69 31.34 -13.07
CA CYS A 258 -17.47 31.29 -11.62
C CYS A 258 -15.99 31.59 -11.35
N ASP A 259 -15.70 32.58 -10.49
CA ASP A 259 -14.35 32.92 -10.02
C ASP A 259 -13.76 31.77 -9.17
N VAL A 260 -13.34 30.70 -9.81
CA VAL A 260 -12.37 29.75 -9.26
C VAL A 260 -11.03 30.16 -9.83
N PRO A 261 -9.99 30.43 -9.02
CA PRO A 261 -8.72 30.93 -9.53
C PRO A 261 -8.18 29.97 -10.58
N ASP A 262 -7.93 30.53 -11.76
CA ASP A 262 -7.25 29.91 -12.89
C ASP A 262 -6.11 29.03 -12.38
N LEU A 263 -6.13 27.76 -12.79
CA LEU A 263 -4.96 26.89 -12.70
C LEU A 263 -3.91 27.48 -13.63
N ASP A 264 -3.08 28.40 -13.13
CA ASP A 264 -1.96 28.96 -13.87
C ASP A 264 -0.96 27.82 -14.18
N VAL A 265 -1.04 27.30 -15.40
CA VAL A 265 -0.02 26.43 -15.99
C VAL A 265 1.10 27.34 -16.49
N THR A 266 2.31 27.16 -15.99
CA THR A 266 3.47 27.94 -16.44
C THR A 266 3.80 27.64 -17.91
N GLU A 267 4.13 28.69 -18.67
CA GLU A 267 4.54 28.63 -20.08
C GLU A 267 5.69 27.64 -20.33
N GLU A 268 6.58 27.51 -19.36
CA GLU A 268 7.73 26.58 -19.34
C GLU A 268 7.27 25.11 -19.43
N ARG A 269 6.22 24.74 -18.71
CA ARG A 269 5.71 23.36 -18.67
C ARG A 269 4.98 22.97 -19.95
N LEU A 270 4.24 23.90 -20.55
CA LEU A 270 3.63 23.71 -21.87
C LEU A 270 4.72 23.63 -22.97
N GLY A 271 5.79 24.38 -22.79
CA GLY A 271 6.99 24.33 -23.62
C GLY A 271 7.69 22.97 -23.62
N ASP A 272 7.74 22.26 -22.50
CA ASP A 272 8.36 20.92 -22.41
C ASP A 272 7.50 19.82 -23.06
N GLU A 273 6.17 19.91 -22.94
CA GLU A 273 5.26 18.93 -23.56
C GLU A 273 5.24 19.04 -25.09
N LEU A 274 5.38 20.25 -25.63
CA LEU A 274 5.65 20.50 -27.05
C LEU A 274 6.84 19.68 -27.58
N PHE A 275 7.89 19.55 -26.77
CA PHE A 275 9.08 18.78 -27.10
C PHE A 275 8.88 17.27 -27.03
N ASN A 276 7.79 16.78 -26.44
CA ASN A 276 7.47 15.34 -26.33
C ASN A 276 6.57 14.84 -27.46
N LEU A 277 5.89 15.73 -28.19
CA LEU A 277 4.99 15.38 -29.28
C LEU A 277 5.72 14.81 -30.50
N LYS A 278 5.16 13.76 -31.12
CA LYS A 278 5.64 13.24 -32.41
C LYS A 278 5.53 14.31 -33.49
N VAL A 279 6.43 14.26 -34.48
CA VAL A 279 6.53 15.31 -35.52
C VAL A 279 5.22 15.51 -36.29
N ASP A 280 4.45 14.45 -36.52
CA ASP A 280 3.16 14.53 -37.22
C ASP A 280 2.09 15.28 -36.41
N ALA A 281 2.07 15.07 -35.09
CA ALA A 281 1.20 15.81 -34.18
C ALA A 281 1.60 17.29 -34.13
N VAL A 282 2.90 17.59 -34.05
CA VAL A 282 3.42 18.97 -34.11
C VAL A 282 3.05 19.65 -35.43
N ARG A 283 3.15 18.95 -36.57
CA ARG A 283 2.72 19.50 -37.88
C ARG A 283 1.21 19.77 -37.94
N LYS A 284 0.40 18.86 -37.38
CA LYS A 284 -1.07 19.05 -37.29
C LYS A 284 -1.41 20.29 -36.46
N LEU A 285 -0.76 20.45 -35.31
CA LEU A 285 -0.86 21.63 -34.44
C LEU A 285 -0.47 22.92 -35.16
N CYS A 286 0.69 22.93 -35.84
CA CYS A 286 1.10 24.08 -36.65
C CYS A 286 0.02 24.45 -37.69
N LYS A 287 -0.53 23.46 -38.41
CA LYS A 287 -1.59 23.66 -39.40
C LYS A 287 -2.85 24.27 -38.78
N GLU A 288 -3.27 23.78 -37.62
CA GLU A 288 -4.46 24.26 -36.92
C GLU A 288 -4.28 25.67 -36.34
N CYS A 289 -3.05 26.04 -35.97
CA CYS A 289 -2.67 27.39 -35.58
C CYS A 289 -2.41 28.34 -36.76
N GLY A 290 -2.52 27.86 -38.01
CA GLY A 290 -2.26 28.66 -39.21
C GLY A 290 -0.77 28.92 -39.47
N LEU A 291 0.12 28.13 -38.86
CA LEU A 291 1.57 28.22 -39.01
C LEU A 291 2.08 27.36 -40.16
N ASP A 292 3.21 27.78 -40.75
CA ASP A 292 3.92 26.96 -41.74
C ASP A 292 4.33 25.61 -41.13
N THR A 293 4.01 24.54 -41.85
CA THR A 293 4.26 23.16 -41.42
C THR A 293 5.55 22.59 -41.99
N LYS A 294 6.38 23.35 -42.72
CA LYS A 294 7.66 22.87 -43.30
C LYS A 294 8.83 23.03 -42.32
N GLY A 295 9.86 22.19 -42.46
CA GLY A 295 11.07 22.24 -41.62
C GLY A 295 11.23 21.06 -40.66
N SER A 296 12.27 21.15 -39.82
CA SER A 296 12.59 20.15 -38.79
C SER A 296 11.60 20.23 -37.62
N ARG A 297 11.55 19.18 -36.79
CA ARG A 297 10.72 19.17 -35.57
C ARG A 297 11.03 20.36 -34.66
N MET A 298 12.31 20.72 -34.54
CA MET A 298 12.76 21.85 -33.72
C MET A 298 12.19 23.17 -34.23
N ASP A 299 12.20 23.38 -35.54
CA ASP A 299 11.69 24.62 -36.17
C ASP A 299 10.19 24.79 -35.95
N LEU A 300 9.44 23.68 -35.96
CA LEU A 300 8.01 23.67 -35.72
C LEU A 300 7.69 23.95 -34.24
N VAL A 301 8.44 23.35 -33.32
CA VAL A 301 8.29 23.57 -31.86
C VAL A 301 8.62 25.02 -31.49
N LEU A 302 9.70 25.59 -32.05
CA LEU A 302 10.07 26.98 -31.82
C LEU A 302 8.98 27.94 -32.32
N ARG A 303 8.39 27.68 -33.50
CA ARG A 303 7.26 28.46 -34.02
C ARG A 303 6.03 28.42 -33.11
N LEU A 304 5.67 27.24 -32.61
CA LEU A 304 4.57 27.10 -31.66
C LEU A 304 4.84 27.83 -30.33
N ARG A 305 6.09 27.78 -29.82
CA ARG A 305 6.49 28.55 -28.62
C ARG A 305 6.37 30.06 -28.85
N THR A 306 6.76 30.56 -30.03
CA THR A 306 6.60 31.99 -30.33
C THR A 306 5.14 32.40 -30.40
N GLU A 307 4.26 31.59 -31.01
CA GLU A 307 2.82 31.88 -31.06
C GLU A 307 2.14 31.83 -29.69
N MET A 308 2.65 31.03 -28.75
CA MET A 308 2.12 30.96 -27.39
C MET A 308 2.23 32.27 -26.61
N GLN A 309 2.99 33.25 -27.08
CA GLN A 309 3.02 34.60 -26.50
C GLN A 309 1.67 35.34 -26.67
N ASN A 310 0.85 34.94 -27.64
CA ASN A 310 -0.50 35.44 -27.81
C ASN A 310 -1.48 34.62 -26.97
N ARG A 311 -2.23 35.25 -26.05
CA ARG A 311 -3.18 34.57 -25.14
C ARG A 311 -4.23 33.72 -25.86
N SER A 312 -4.70 34.13 -27.04
CA SER A 312 -5.70 33.37 -27.82
C SER A 312 -5.10 32.13 -28.52
N ALA A 313 -3.85 32.24 -28.97
CA ALA A 313 -3.09 31.14 -29.53
C ALA A 313 -2.60 30.20 -28.42
N TYR A 314 -2.21 30.74 -27.27
CA TYR A 314 -1.92 30.00 -26.04
C TYR A 314 -3.10 29.13 -25.67
N ASP A 315 -4.32 29.66 -25.54
CA ASP A 315 -5.49 28.85 -25.16
C ASP A 315 -5.80 27.74 -26.19
N LYS A 316 -5.58 28.02 -27.47
CA LYS A 316 -5.82 27.05 -28.56
C LYS A 316 -4.73 25.96 -28.60
N ILE A 317 -3.47 26.35 -28.44
CA ILE A 317 -2.32 25.46 -28.34
C ILE A 317 -2.42 24.65 -27.04
N PHE A 318 -2.75 25.28 -25.92
CA PHE A 318 -3.03 24.65 -24.64
C PHE A 318 -4.15 23.62 -24.76
N GLN A 319 -5.28 23.93 -25.41
CA GLN A 319 -6.38 22.97 -25.60
C GLN A 319 -6.01 21.75 -26.48
N GLN A 320 -5.04 21.89 -27.38
CA GLN A 320 -4.63 20.84 -28.32
C GLN A 320 -3.38 20.06 -27.85
N ILE A 321 -2.47 20.70 -27.13
CA ILE A 321 -1.19 20.16 -26.63
C ILE A 321 -1.33 19.60 -25.23
N TRP A 322 -2.17 20.21 -24.38
CA TRP A 322 -2.58 19.55 -23.16
C TRP A 322 -3.26 18.27 -23.63
N GLY A 323 -2.58 17.16 -23.39
CA GLY A 323 -2.75 15.83 -23.98
C GLY A 323 -1.75 14.88 -23.31
N ALA A 324 -1.19 15.33 -22.18
CA ALA A 324 -0.72 14.49 -21.12
C ALA A 324 -1.95 14.24 -20.24
N SER A 325 -2.21 12.98 -19.93
CA SER A 325 -3.20 12.60 -18.92
C SER A 325 -3.03 13.43 -17.65
N GLY A 326 -4.12 13.66 -16.92
CA GLY A 326 -4.11 14.47 -15.70
C GLY A 326 -3.31 13.90 -14.55
N GLY A 327 -2.59 12.80 -14.75
CA GLY A 327 -2.03 11.99 -13.70
C GLY A 327 -3.04 11.01 -13.12
N TRP A 328 -2.64 10.36 -12.04
CA TRP A 328 -3.51 9.44 -11.30
C TRP A 328 -3.70 9.94 -9.87
N ALA A 329 -4.96 10.04 -9.48
CA ALA A 329 -5.40 10.51 -8.17
C ALA A 329 -5.66 9.30 -7.25
N VAL A 330 -5.34 9.44 -5.97
CA VAL A 330 -5.62 8.43 -4.95
C VAL A 330 -6.34 9.01 -3.75
N ILE A 331 -7.17 8.18 -3.12
CA ILE A 331 -7.64 8.41 -1.76
C ILE A 331 -7.04 7.31 -0.89
N THR A 332 -6.25 7.69 0.10
CA THR A 332 -5.64 6.78 1.08
C THR A 332 -6.23 7.02 2.48
N CYS A 333 -6.14 6.02 3.35
CA CYS A 333 -6.29 6.24 4.79
C CYS A 333 -4.93 6.59 5.42
N PRO A 334 -4.89 7.05 6.69
CA PRO A 334 -3.65 7.34 7.41
C PRO A 334 -2.68 6.15 7.54
N CYS A 335 -3.16 4.91 7.35
CA CYS A 335 -2.30 3.72 7.32
C CYS A 335 -1.59 3.50 5.98
N GLY A 336 -1.79 4.37 4.98
CA GLY A 336 -1.21 4.23 3.64
C GLY A 336 -1.97 3.30 2.69
N ILE A 337 -3.05 2.64 3.13
CA ILE A 337 -3.89 1.81 2.26
C ILE A 337 -4.71 2.69 1.31
N VAL A 338 -4.68 2.35 0.02
CA VAL A 338 -5.45 3.02 -1.05
C VAL A 338 -6.87 2.48 -1.10
N TYR A 339 -7.86 3.38 -1.06
CA TYR A 339 -9.30 3.07 -1.18
C TYR A 339 -9.86 3.39 -2.56
N SER A 340 -9.28 4.38 -3.23
CA SER A 340 -9.72 4.81 -4.56
C SER A 340 -8.53 5.19 -5.41
N ILE A 341 -8.60 4.87 -6.69
CA ILE A 341 -7.64 5.30 -7.71
C ILE A 341 -8.39 5.76 -8.96
N LYS A 342 -8.04 6.95 -9.48
CA LYS A 342 -8.61 7.49 -10.72
C LYS A 342 -7.50 7.85 -11.68
N PHE A 343 -7.59 7.40 -12.92
CA PHE A 343 -6.68 7.79 -14.00
C PHE A 343 -7.33 8.94 -14.77
N ASN A 344 -6.88 10.16 -14.53
CA ASN A 344 -7.52 11.35 -15.08
C ASN A 344 -7.15 11.49 -16.56
N ILE A 345 -8.16 11.71 -17.39
CA ILE A 345 -7.97 11.98 -18.81
C ILE A 345 -7.43 13.41 -18.97
N ARG A 346 -8.01 14.38 -18.27
CA ARG A 346 -7.65 15.81 -18.28
C ARG A 346 -6.96 16.19 -16.98
N ALA A 347 -6.38 17.39 -16.92
CA ALA A 347 -5.82 17.92 -15.68
C ALA A 347 -6.78 17.71 -14.50
N GLU A 348 -6.22 17.24 -13.39
CA GLU A 348 -6.95 17.06 -12.15
C GLU A 348 -7.52 18.39 -11.66
N SER A 349 -8.68 18.32 -11.04
CA SER A 349 -9.30 19.42 -10.31
C SER A 349 -10.17 18.88 -9.16
N PRO A 350 -10.66 19.73 -8.25
CA PRO A 350 -11.58 19.32 -7.18
C PRO A 350 -12.77 18.47 -7.63
N ARG A 351 -13.18 18.60 -8.90
CA ARG A 351 -14.21 17.77 -9.51
C ARG A 351 -13.89 16.28 -9.43
N ASP A 352 -12.63 15.89 -9.63
CA ASP A 352 -12.23 14.49 -9.70
C ASP A 352 -12.32 13.82 -8.32
N PHE A 353 -11.86 14.50 -7.27
CA PHE A 353 -12.02 14.02 -5.90
C PHE A 353 -13.46 14.12 -5.41
N ALA A 354 -14.21 15.13 -5.86
CA ALA A 354 -15.65 15.20 -5.60
C ALA A 354 -16.40 14.00 -6.21
N ASP A 355 -16.06 13.61 -7.44
CA ASP A 355 -16.64 12.41 -8.08
C ASP A 355 -16.35 11.14 -7.26
N LEU A 356 -15.10 10.97 -6.80
CA LEU A 356 -14.72 9.83 -5.97
C LEU A 356 -15.50 9.81 -4.65
N LEU A 357 -15.48 10.92 -3.90
CA LEU A 357 -16.16 11.04 -2.60
C LEU A 357 -17.67 10.86 -2.70
N LEU A 358 -18.32 11.44 -3.71
CA LEU A 358 -19.76 11.30 -3.92
C LEU A 358 -20.15 9.89 -4.42
N SER A 359 -19.17 9.09 -4.85
CA SER A 359 -19.35 7.68 -5.20
C SER A 359 -19.13 6.74 -4.00
N TRP A 360 -18.66 7.23 -2.86
CA TRP A 360 -18.53 6.44 -1.64
C TRP A 360 -19.88 6.25 -0.95
N LYS A 361 -20.04 5.11 -0.27
CA LYS A 361 -21.25 4.78 0.49
C LYS A 361 -21.42 5.68 1.71
N HIS A 362 -20.31 5.93 2.42
CA HIS A 362 -20.26 6.83 3.56
C HIS A 362 -19.18 7.90 3.30
N PHE A 363 -19.56 9.17 3.44
CA PHE A 363 -18.66 10.29 3.25
C PHE A 363 -17.70 10.39 4.46
N PRO A 364 -16.39 10.52 4.28
CA PRO A 364 -15.43 10.58 5.40
C PRO A 364 -15.64 11.83 6.25
N ASN A 365 -15.45 11.74 7.57
CA ASN A 365 -15.57 12.90 8.46
C ASN A 365 -14.44 13.93 8.26
N VAL A 366 -13.24 13.50 7.86
CA VAL A 366 -12.12 14.41 7.60
C VAL A 366 -11.45 14.04 6.28
N VAL A 367 -11.38 15.01 5.38
CA VAL A 367 -10.63 14.93 4.12
C VAL A 367 -9.44 15.86 4.20
N ILE A 368 -8.24 15.35 3.93
CA ILE A 368 -7.00 16.12 3.84
C ILE A 368 -6.58 16.20 2.38
N TYR A 369 -6.43 17.42 1.87
CA TYR A 369 -6.17 17.67 0.45
C TYR A 369 -5.54 19.05 0.21
N ASP A 370 -4.64 19.16 -0.76
CA ASP A 370 -3.94 20.39 -1.13
C ASP A 370 -4.84 21.55 -1.52
N PHE A 371 -6.04 21.26 -2.04
CA PHE A 371 -7.01 22.27 -2.46
C PHE A 371 -8.35 22.13 -1.72
N ALA A 372 -8.26 21.93 -0.40
CA ALA A 372 -9.39 21.70 0.51
C ALA A 372 -10.56 22.68 0.36
N ARG A 373 -10.29 23.99 0.27
CA ARG A 373 -11.34 25.01 0.07
C ARG A 373 -12.09 24.81 -1.25
N GLY A 374 -11.35 24.55 -2.34
CA GLY A 374 -11.92 24.31 -3.66
C GLY A 374 -12.76 23.03 -3.69
N LEU A 375 -12.30 21.98 -3.02
CA LEU A 375 -13.04 20.73 -2.84
C LEU A 375 -14.34 20.93 -2.07
N ALA A 376 -14.29 21.61 -0.92
CA ALA A 376 -15.46 21.85 -0.10
C ALA A 376 -16.54 22.65 -0.85
N ALA A 377 -16.15 23.75 -1.49
CA ALA A 377 -17.04 24.56 -2.30
C ALA A 377 -17.64 23.74 -3.46
N HIS A 378 -16.80 22.99 -4.19
CA HIS A 378 -17.26 22.23 -5.35
C HIS A 378 -18.23 21.09 -4.98
N VAL A 379 -17.97 20.36 -3.90
CA VAL A 379 -18.86 19.30 -3.40
C VAL A 379 -20.18 19.88 -2.90
N ASN A 380 -20.14 20.94 -2.07
CA ASN A 380 -21.36 21.57 -1.55
C ASN A 380 -22.21 22.17 -2.67
N LEU A 381 -21.62 22.77 -3.71
CA LEU A 381 -22.36 23.26 -4.87
C LEU A 381 -23.06 22.12 -5.64
N ARG A 382 -22.42 20.95 -5.75
CA ARG A 382 -23.02 19.78 -6.43
C ARG A 382 -24.12 19.12 -5.61
N LYS A 383 -24.15 19.34 -4.30
CA LYS A 383 -25.09 18.77 -3.34
C LYS A 383 -25.63 19.87 -2.42
N ALA A 384 -26.19 20.92 -3.02
CA ALA A 384 -26.62 22.13 -2.32
C ALA A 384 -27.67 21.85 -1.24
N ASP A 385 -28.52 20.84 -1.43
CA ASP A 385 -29.57 20.48 -0.47
C ASP A 385 -29.03 19.81 0.80
N SER A 386 -27.93 19.05 0.68
CA SER A 386 -27.37 18.27 1.80
C SER A 386 -26.09 18.86 2.40
N LEU A 387 -25.44 19.79 1.68
CA LEU A 387 -24.17 20.44 2.06
C LEU A 387 -23.17 19.48 2.73
N PRO A 388 -22.63 18.48 2.00
CA PRO A 388 -21.85 17.39 2.58
C PRO A 388 -20.71 17.85 3.49
N PHE A 389 -19.99 18.92 3.15
CA PHE A 389 -19.02 19.54 4.04
C PHE A 389 -19.69 20.56 4.95
N SER A 390 -19.98 20.12 6.18
CA SER A 390 -20.66 20.87 7.23
C SER A 390 -20.12 20.42 8.59
N PRO A 391 -20.01 21.28 9.61
CA PRO A 391 -20.44 22.69 9.65
C PRO A 391 -19.49 23.64 8.91
N HIS A 392 -19.94 24.88 8.74
CA HIS A 392 -19.14 26.01 8.24
C HIS A 392 -18.40 25.75 6.91
N GLU A 393 -19.04 25.08 5.95
CA GLU A 393 -18.42 24.69 4.67
C GLU A 393 -17.18 23.80 4.86
N GLY A 394 -17.20 22.95 5.88
CA GLY A 394 -16.13 22.02 6.23
C GLY A 394 -14.91 22.67 6.88
N ARG A 395 -15.06 23.85 7.48
CA ARG A 395 -14.04 24.49 8.35
C ARG A 395 -14.23 24.04 9.80
N LEU A 396 -13.15 24.04 10.58
CA LEU A 396 -13.17 23.57 11.98
C LEU A 396 -13.91 24.53 12.93
N ALA A 397 -14.07 25.78 12.55
CA ALA A 397 -14.82 26.77 13.33
C ALA A 397 -15.50 27.78 12.39
N GLU A 398 -16.44 28.54 12.95
CA GLU A 398 -17.07 29.66 12.25
C GLU A 398 -16.03 30.71 11.84
N PRO A 399 -16.09 31.27 10.62
CA PRO A 399 -15.11 32.23 10.09
C PRO A 399 -15.25 33.65 10.68
N THR A 400 -15.25 33.77 12.01
CA THR A 400 -15.21 35.05 12.72
C THR A 400 -13.80 35.61 12.77
N THR A 401 -13.66 36.94 12.87
CA THR A 401 -12.36 37.60 13.00
C THR A 401 -11.55 37.07 14.18
N ALA A 402 -12.22 36.76 15.31
CA ALA A 402 -11.60 36.21 16.50
C ALA A 402 -11.04 34.80 16.27
N ASN A 403 -11.84 33.89 15.70
CA ASN A 403 -11.41 32.52 15.41
C ASN A 403 -10.24 32.49 14.42
N ILE A 404 -10.32 33.31 13.36
CA ILE A 404 -9.25 33.43 12.37
C ILE A 404 -7.95 33.90 13.01
N GLN A 405 -8.01 34.90 13.89
CA GLN A 405 -6.83 35.41 14.58
C GLN A 405 -6.22 34.35 15.51
N LEU A 406 -7.05 33.67 16.32
CA LEU A 406 -6.61 32.59 17.19
C LEU A 406 -5.97 31.44 16.41
N ALA A 407 -6.51 31.08 15.24
CA ALA A 407 -5.97 30.03 14.39
C ALA A 407 -4.63 30.43 13.76
N LYS A 408 -4.49 31.69 13.33
CA LYS A 408 -3.23 32.22 12.80
C LYS A 408 -2.12 32.26 13.85
N GLU A 409 -2.46 32.56 15.10
CA GLU A 409 -1.55 32.56 16.24
C GLU A 409 -1.25 31.15 16.79
N GLY A 410 -1.87 30.08 16.24
CA GLY A 410 -1.69 28.71 16.71
C GLY A 410 -2.36 28.41 18.07
N LYS A 411 -3.25 29.31 18.53
CA LYS A 411 -3.93 29.23 19.84
C LYS A 411 -5.32 28.60 19.76
N LEU A 412 -5.92 28.54 18.58
CA LEU A 412 -7.22 27.88 18.39
C LEU A 412 -7.06 26.35 18.50
N LYS A 413 -7.91 25.74 19.33
CA LYS A 413 -8.04 24.29 19.44
C LYS A 413 -9.52 23.90 19.32
N VAL A 414 -9.80 22.95 18.43
CA VAL A 414 -11.13 22.37 18.21
C VAL A 414 -11.04 20.88 18.49
N ASN A 415 -11.70 20.43 19.56
CA ASN A 415 -11.69 19.02 19.94
C ASN A 415 -12.78 18.26 19.16
N LEU A 416 -12.38 17.17 18.52
CA LEU A 416 -13.25 16.24 17.82
C LEU A 416 -13.13 14.85 18.47
N PRO A 417 -13.61 14.67 19.73
CA PRO A 417 -13.38 13.43 20.50
C PRO A 417 -13.99 12.21 19.82
N TRP A 418 -15.03 12.41 19.01
CA TRP A 418 -15.69 11.37 18.23
C TRP A 418 -14.82 10.74 17.15
N LEU A 419 -13.66 11.35 16.83
CA LEU A 419 -12.64 10.72 15.99
C LEU A 419 -11.93 9.58 16.69
N LYS A 420 -11.92 9.52 18.02
CA LYS A 420 -11.33 8.41 18.79
C LYS A 420 -12.40 7.40 19.20
N ASN A 421 -13.45 7.87 19.85
CA ASN A 421 -14.54 7.05 20.38
C ASN A 421 -15.85 7.43 19.70
N LYS A 422 -16.60 6.47 19.16
CA LYS A 422 -17.90 6.73 18.53
C LYS A 422 -18.84 7.48 19.51
N LYS A 423 -19.64 8.44 19.02
CA LYS A 423 -20.67 9.12 19.83
C LYS A 423 -21.67 8.10 20.39
N GLU A 424 -22.06 8.27 21.65
CA GLU A 424 -23.13 7.46 22.28
C GLU A 424 -24.49 7.75 21.64
N GLU A 425 -24.79 9.04 21.43
CA GLU A 425 -25.94 9.51 20.66
C GLU A 425 -25.48 9.84 19.23
N GLU A 426 -25.86 8.99 18.28
CA GLU A 426 -25.50 9.14 16.87
C GLU A 426 -26.31 10.25 16.18
N ASP A 427 -25.63 11.05 15.35
CA ASP A 427 -26.29 12.06 14.52
C ASP A 427 -27.08 11.41 13.37
N ILE A 428 -28.09 12.13 12.87
CA ILE A 428 -28.83 11.68 11.68
C ILE A 428 -27.89 11.70 10.47
N ASN A 429 -27.89 10.61 9.68
CA ASN A 429 -27.00 10.42 8.52
C ASN A 429 -25.49 10.50 8.88
N CYS A 430 -25.12 10.10 10.09
CA CYS A 430 -23.74 10.10 10.53
C CYS A 430 -22.83 9.11 9.78
N HIS A 431 -21.53 9.31 9.89
CA HIS A 431 -20.54 8.31 9.52
C HIS A 431 -20.53 7.15 10.54
N PRO A 432 -20.56 5.87 10.09
CA PRO A 432 -20.86 4.72 10.96
C PRO A 432 -19.83 4.46 12.07
N LEU A 433 -18.56 4.83 11.84
CA LEU A 433 -17.48 4.62 12.81
C LEU A 433 -17.35 5.73 13.86
N THR A 434 -17.99 6.88 13.65
CA THR A 434 -17.83 8.05 14.55
C THR A 434 -19.15 8.46 15.18
N GLY A 435 -20.29 8.13 14.57
CA GLY A 435 -21.59 8.63 15.00
C GLY A 435 -21.79 10.12 14.70
N SER A 436 -20.81 10.78 14.05
CA SER A 436 -20.86 12.20 13.71
C SER A 436 -21.32 12.42 12.27
N SER A 437 -22.20 13.39 12.05
CA SER A 437 -22.57 13.90 10.72
C SER A 437 -21.68 15.07 10.25
N GLU A 438 -20.66 15.44 11.03
CA GLU A 438 -19.74 16.52 10.69
C GLU A 438 -18.65 16.03 9.72
N HIS A 439 -18.40 16.83 8.69
CA HIS A 439 -17.44 16.56 7.63
C HIS A 439 -16.58 17.80 7.31
N TYR A 440 -15.27 17.65 7.45
CA TYR A 440 -14.29 18.73 7.28
C TYR A 440 -13.38 18.49 6.08
N ALA A 441 -13.01 19.58 5.40
CA ALA A 441 -11.97 19.58 4.37
C ALA A 441 -10.79 20.42 4.88
N LEU A 442 -9.67 19.76 5.15
CA LEU A 442 -8.46 20.33 5.74
C LEU A 442 -7.32 20.34 4.74
N TYR A 443 -6.42 21.29 4.87
CA TYR A 443 -5.22 21.36 4.04
C TYR A 443 -4.19 20.33 4.48
N ASP A 444 -3.46 19.76 3.52
CA ASP A 444 -2.22 19.05 3.86
C ASP A 444 -1.21 20.03 4.48
N ARG A 445 -0.44 19.55 5.44
CA ARG A 445 0.51 20.29 6.26
C ARG A 445 1.50 21.12 5.44
N PHE A 446 1.93 20.62 4.28
CA PHE A 446 2.85 21.34 3.38
C PHE A 446 2.18 22.48 2.60
N HIS A 447 0.84 22.46 2.50
CA HIS A 447 0.06 23.43 1.73
C HIS A 447 -0.71 24.43 2.61
N GLU A 448 -0.70 24.27 3.94
CA GLU A 448 -1.36 25.16 4.92
C GLU A 448 -0.93 26.64 4.88
N PHE A 449 0.23 26.94 4.29
CA PHE A 449 0.79 28.30 4.19
C PHE A 449 0.68 28.91 2.80
N ASN A 450 0.27 28.14 1.79
CA ASN A 450 0.16 28.59 0.40
C ASN A 450 -1.19 29.28 0.09
N THR A 451 -2.02 29.51 1.12
CA THR A 451 -3.38 30.03 0.97
C THR A 451 -3.43 31.55 1.10
N LYS A 452 -4.11 32.22 0.15
CA LYS A 452 -4.30 33.68 0.17
C LYS A 452 -5.48 34.14 1.04
N ASP A 453 -6.43 33.24 1.35
CA ASP A 453 -7.64 33.56 2.11
C ASP A 453 -7.40 33.40 3.61
N PRO A 454 -7.62 34.44 4.44
CA PRO A 454 -7.39 34.35 5.87
C PRO A 454 -8.26 33.29 6.57
N ARG A 455 -9.42 32.93 5.99
CA ARG A 455 -10.32 31.91 6.55
C ARG A 455 -9.74 30.50 6.46
N ASP A 456 -8.77 30.27 5.58
CA ASP A 456 -8.12 28.97 5.42
C ASP A 456 -7.26 28.57 6.64
N ALA A 457 -6.95 29.52 7.53
CA ALA A 457 -6.39 29.21 8.84
C ALA A 457 -7.26 28.24 9.66
N LEU A 458 -8.58 28.23 9.43
CA LEU A 458 -9.56 27.33 10.07
C LEU A 458 -9.65 25.94 9.43
N ARG A 459 -8.80 25.66 8.43
CA ARG A 459 -8.67 24.36 7.75
C ARG A 459 -7.34 23.67 8.06
N ARG A 460 -6.59 24.17 9.04
CA ARG A 460 -5.28 23.61 9.44
C ARG A 460 -5.46 22.41 10.35
N ILE A 461 -4.72 21.33 10.09
CA ILE A 461 -4.83 20.08 10.83
C ILE A 461 -4.44 20.27 12.30
N GLN A 462 -3.42 21.10 12.55
CA GLN A 462 -2.88 21.44 13.87
C GLN A 462 -3.89 22.11 14.83
N VAL A 463 -5.05 22.56 14.32
CA VAL A 463 -6.16 23.06 15.14
C VAL A 463 -6.89 21.91 15.85
N VAL A 464 -6.83 20.68 15.34
CA VAL A 464 -7.49 19.50 15.94
C VAL A 464 -6.47 18.65 16.71
N PRO A 465 -6.52 18.61 18.06
CA PRO A 465 -5.62 17.78 18.86
C PRO A 465 -5.68 16.30 18.50
N GLU A 466 -6.85 15.77 18.18
CA GLU A 466 -7.05 14.35 17.86
C GLU A 466 -6.41 13.93 16.53
N LEU A 467 -6.09 14.87 15.64
CA LEU A 467 -5.36 14.60 14.40
C LEU A 467 -3.85 14.86 14.52
N CYS A 468 -3.43 15.62 15.53
CA CYS A 468 -2.06 16.05 15.72
C CYS A 468 -1.14 14.88 16.10
N GLY A 469 -0.02 14.70 15.39
CA GLY A 469 0.98 13.67 15.66
C GLY A 469 0.59 12.25 15.22
N TRP A 470 -0.69 11.96 14.99
CA TRP A 470 -1.19 10.65 14.57
C TRP A 470 -1.36 10.52 13.04
N VAL A 471 -1.71 11.61 12.32
CA VAL A 471 -2.06 11.51 10.90
C VAL A 471 -0.77 11.62 10.11
N ASN A 472 -0.37 10.53 9.47
CA ASN A 472 0.64 10.60 8.43
C ASN A 472 0.03 11.20 7.15
N THR A 473 0.10 12.53 7.02
CA THR A 473 -0.40 13.23 5.82
C THR A 473 0.46 12.92 4.58
N GLN A 474 1.69 12.46 4.78
CA GLN A 474 2.63 12.13 3.70
C GLN A 474 2.40 10.75 3.09
N THR A 475 1.41 9.98 3.55
CA THR A 475 1.18 8.61 3.04
C THR A 475 1.03 8.56 1.53
N ALA A 476 0.27 9.49 0.94
CA ALA A 476 0.08 9.55 -0.50
C ALA A 476 1.37 9.97 -1.23
N GLU A 477 2.11 10.95 -0.70
CA GLU A 477 3.41 11.35 -1.24
C GLU A 477 4.45 10.21 -1.19
N GLN A 478 4.49 9.46 -0.09
CA GLN A 478 5.38 8.31 0.11
C GLN A 478 5.06 7.20 -0.89
N LEU A 479 3.76 6.90 -1.08
CA LEU A 479 3.29 6.00 -2.13
C LEU A 479 3.76 6.47 -3.50
N PHE A 480 3.59 7.75 -3.83
CA PHE A 480 4.03 8.30 -5.11
C PHE A 480 5.55 8.30 -5.29
N GLY A 481 6.31 8.58 -4.23
CA GLY A 481 7.77 8.53 -4.24
C GLY A 481 8.29 7.13 -4.60
N SER A 482 7.64 6.10 -4.06
CA SER A 482 7.90 4.70 -4.44
C SER A 482 7.43 4.41 -5.87
N MET A 483 6.16 4.69 -6.20
CA MET A 483 5.55 4.33 -7.48
C MET A 483 6.14 5.06 -8.69
N ARG A 484 6.76 6.23 -8.51
CA ARG A 484 7.47 6.96 -9.57
C ARG A 484 8.54 6.12 -10.26
N LYS A 485 9.15 5.18 -9.53
CA LYS A 485 10.13 4.22 -10.06
C LYS A 485 9.53 3.32 -11.14
N ASN A 486 8.21 3.18 -11.22
CA ASN A 486 7.53 2.36 -12.22
C ASN A 486 7.27 3.09 -13.54
N ASN A 487 7.39 4.43 -13.57
CA ASN A 487 7.00 5.25 -14.73
C ASN A 487 7.74 4.85 -16.01
N TYR A 488 8.99 4.38 -15.93
CA TYR A 488 9.78 4.02 -17.12
C TYR A 488 9.18 2.84 -17.89
N PHE A 489 8.45 1.94 -17.25
CA PHE A 489 7.78 0.82 -17.93
C PHE A 489 6.27 1.02 -18.05
N LEU A 490 5.63 1.67 -17.08
CA LEU A 490 4.21 1.95 -17.14
C LEU A 490 3.85 2.91 -18.29
N ASN A 491 4.70 3.89 -18.59
CA ASN A 491 4.45 4.84 -19.68
C ASN A 491 4.60 4.25 -21.08
N MET A 492 5.13 3.02 -21.19
CA MET A 492 5.29 2.32 -22.46
C MET A 492 4.09 1.43 -22.80
N LEU A 493 3.12 1.32 -21.89
CA LEU A 493 1.92 0.52 -22.06
C LEU A 493 0.81 1.27 -22.80
N THR A 494 -0.07 0.51 -23.45
CA THR A 494 -1.40 0.99 -23.86
C THR A 494 -2.17 1.53 -22.64
N PRO A 495 -3.08 2.49 -22.80
CA PRO A 495 -3.84 3.06 -21.67
C PRO A 495 -4.54 2.02 -20.78
N SER A 496 -5.25 1.07 -21.38
CA SER A 496 -5.89 -0.05 -20.67
C SER A 496 -4.88 -0.94 -19.95
N GLY A 497 -3.79 -1.34 -20.62
CA GLY A 497 -2.69 -2.10 -20.02
C GLY A 497 -2.01 -1.38 -18.85
N HIS A 498 -1.83 -0.06 -18.95
CA HIS A 498 -1.32 0.78 -17.87
C HIS A 498 -2.27 0.76 -16.67
N THR A 499 -3.54 1.08 -16.89
CA THR A 499 -4.57 1.13 -15.85
C THR A 499 -4.77 -0.21 -15.18
N PHE A 500 -4.75 -1.30 -15.95
CA PHE A 500 -4.78 -2.68 -15.44
C PHE A 500 -3.58 -2.98 -14.54
N LEU A 501 -2.36 -2.75 -15.05
CA LEU A 501 -1.13 -3.09 -14.31
C LEU A 501 -0.98 -2.21 -13.06
N MET A 502 -1.28 -0.92 -13.13
CA MET A 502 -1.25 -0.05 -11.96
C MET A 502 -2.27 -0.49 -10.90
N ARG A 503 -3.50 -0.85 -11.27
CA ARG A 503 -4.47 -1.41 -10.32
C ARG A 503 -3.95 -2.70 -9.67
N ASN A 504 -3.34 -3.59 -10.45
CA ASN A 504 -2.74 -4.81 -9.93
C ASN A 504 -1.57 -4.54 -8.98
N ILE A 505 -0.69 -3.58 -9.30
CA ILE A 505 0.41 -3.17 -8.43
C ILE A 505 -0.12 -2.63 -7.10
N ILE A 506 -1.10 -1.72 -7.13
CA ILE A 506 -1.71 -1.13 -5.93
C ILE A 506 -2.48 -2.17 -5.12
N HIS A 507 -3.12 -3.14 -5.76
CA HIS A 507 -3.76 -4.26 -5.08
C HIS A 507 -2.76 -5.04 -4.22
N HIS A 508 -1.65 -5.48 -4.82
CA HIS A 508 -0.61 -6.21 -4.10
C HIS A 508 0.09 -5.36 -3.03
N TYR A 509 0.31 -4.06 -3.29
CA TYR A 509 0.78 -3.11 -2.29
C TYR A 509 -0.15 -3.07 -1.07
N ASN A 510 -1.46 -2.88 -1.28
CA ASN A 510 -2.45 -2.86 -0.21
C ASN A 510 -2.49 -4.19 0.57
N THR A 511 -2.46 -5.32 -0.14
CA THR A 511 -2.45 -6.65 0.48
C THR A 511 -1.20 -6.84 1.35
N ALA A 512 -0.02 -6.44 0.87
CA ALA A 512 1.21 -6.53 1.63
C ALA A 512 1.21 -5.60 2.86
N GLN A 513 0.71 -4.37 2.72
CA GLN A 513 0.58 -3.43 3.84
C GLN A 513 -0.38 -3.95 4.92
N ASN A 514 -1.55 -4.47 4.53
CA ASN A 514 -2.48 -5.10 5.46
C ASN A 514 -1.87 -6.32 6.13
N LYS A 515 -1.19 -7.19 5.38
CA LYS A 515 -0.51 -8.37 5.94
C LYS A 515 0.56 -7.98 6.95
N ASN A 516 1.41 -7.01 6.62
CA ASN A 516 2.43 -6.51 7.55
C ASN A 516 1.80 -5.95 8.83
N MET A 517 0.69 -5.22 8.70
CA MET A 517 -0.05 -4.70 9.84
C MET A 517 -0.65 -5.82 10.68
N GLU A 518 -1.24 -6.84 10.05
CA GLU A 518 -1.78 -8.01 10.73
C GLU A 518 -0.68 -8.79 11.47
N ASP A 519 0.45 -9.04 10.81
CA ASP A 519 1.61 -9.71 11.39
C ASP A 519 2.16 -8.92 12.58
N SER A 520 2.21 -7.59 12.49
CA SER A 520 2.58 -6.71 13.61
C SER A 520 1.58 -6.80 14.77
N LEU A 521 0.28 -6.85 14.50
CA LEU A 521 -0.75 -7.01 15.53
C LEU A 521 -0.64 -8.38 16.21
N ARG A 522 -0.43 -9.45 15.44
CA ARG A 522 -0.27 -10.82 15.96
C ARG A 522 0.93 -10.99 16.89
N LYS A 523 1.96 -10.16 16.76
CA LYS A 523 3.11 -10.16 17.69
C LYS A 523 2.80 -9.52 19.04
N ILE A 524 1.79 -8.65 19.09
CA ILE A 524 1.42 -7.88 20.29
C ILE A 524 0.29 -8.57 21.05
N VAL A 525 -0.61 -9.24 20.34
CA VAL A 525 -1.77 -9.92 20.91
C VAL A 525 -1.36 -11.26 21.52
N SER A 526 -1.82 -11.52 22.74
CA SER A 526 -1.56 -12.77 23.46
C SER A 526 -2.03 -13.96 22.62
N PRO A 527 -1.33 -15.11 22.63
CA PRO A 527 -1.75 -16.32 21.90
C PRO A 527 -3.16 -16.82 22.27
N SER A 528 -3.68 -16.43 23.44
CA SER A 528 -5.02 -16.75 23.92
C SER A 528 -6.13 -15.90 23.30
N ASP A 529 -5.80 -14.73 22.74
CA ASP A 529 -6.79 -13.79 22.22
C ASP A 529 -6.94 -13.98 20.70
N GLN A 530 -8.18 -14.15 20.23
CA GLN A 530 -8.43 -14.39 18.82
C GLN A 530 -8.65 -13.06 18.08
N LEU A 531 -7.81 -12.77 17.08
CA LEU A 531 -8.08 -11.66 16.16
C LEU A 531 -9.23 -12.04 15.21
N THR A 532 -10.26 -11.20 15.15
CA THR A 532 -11.43 -11.36 14.27
C THR A 532 -11.74 -10.06 13.53
N PHE A 533 -12.62 -10.10 12.53
CA PHE A 533 -13.06 -8.89 11.83
C PHE A 533 -14.48 -8.49 12.28
N ASN A 534 -14.68 -7.21 12.57
CA ASN A 534 -16.01 -6.68 12.87
C ASN A 534 -16.84 -6.46 11.58
N GLY A 535 -18.10 -6.06 11.73
CA GLY A 535 -19.01 -5.79 10.60
C GLY A 535 -18.58 -4.64 9.66
N TYR A 536 -17.56 -3.87 10.03
CA TYR A 536 -16.97 -2.80 9.21
C TYR A 536 -15.63 -3.20 8.58
N GLY A 537 -15.23 -4.48 8.69
CA GLY A 537 -13.98 -4.98 8.13
C GLY A 537 -12.73 -4.55 8.89
N GLN A 538 -12.88 -4.10 10.14
CA GLN A 538 -11.76 -3.80 11.02
C GLN A 538 -11.36 -5.03 11.82
N ILE A 539 -10.07 -5.24 11.99
CA ILE A 539 -9.52 -6.26 12.87
C ILE A 539 -9.71 -5.83 14.32
N VAL A 540 -10.25 -6.73 15.15
CA VAL A 540 -10.58 -6.51 16.55
C VAL A 540 -10.24 -7.76 17.37
N LEU A 541 -10.04 -7.59 18.68
CA LEU A 541 -9.94 -8.72 19.61
C LEU A 541 -11.33 -9.35 19.78
N GLY A 542 -11.46 -10.62 19.41
CA GLY A 542 -12.65 -11.42 19.64
C GLY A 542 -12.64 -12.02 21.04
N THR A 543 -13.78 -11.98 21.72
CA THR A 543 -14.02 -12.84 22.89
C THR A 543 -14.23 -14.28 22.37
N PRO A 544 -13.68 -15.32 23.01
CA PRO A 544 -14.02 -16.70 22.65
C PRO A 544 -15.56 -16.85 22.69
N PRO A 545 -16.18 -17.52 21.71
CA PRO A 545 -17.62 -17.71 21.73
C PRO A 545 -17.99 -18.41 23.04
N GLN A 546 -18.85 -17.78 23.84
CA GLN A 546 -19.52 -18.49 24.93
C GLN A 546 -20.27 -19.66 24.30
N SER A 547 -19.87 -20.86 24.70
CA SER A 547 -20.39 -22.14 24.29
C SER A 547 -21.92 -22.14 24.18
N LEU A 548 -22.44 -22.32 22.98
CA LEU A 548 -23.71 -23.00 22.79
C LEU A 548 -23.38 -24.47 22.53
N ASN A 549 -23.56 -25.25 23.60
CA ASN A 549 -23.65 -26.71 23.69
C ASN A 549 -22.63 -27.56 22.93
N ASP A 550 -21.72 -28.15 23.71
CA ASP A 550 -20.99 -29.37 23.41
C ASP A 550 -21.93 -30.46 22.89
N SER A 551 -21.72 -30.89 21.65
CA SER A 551 -21.83 -32.28 21.19
C SER A 551 -21.37 -32.34 19.73
N GLU A 552 -20.44 -33.25 19.47
CA GLU A 552 -19.98 -33.69 18.14
C GLU A 552 -18.92 -32.80 17.44
N ARG A 553 -17.64 -33.09 17.76
CA ARG A 553 -16.70 -33.57 16.74
C ARG A 553 -15.44 -34.18 17.39
N HIS A 554 -15.17 -35.41 16.95
CA HIS A 554 -14.09 -36.27 17.39
C HIS A 554 -12.69 -35.75 17.03
N THR A 555 -11.79 -36.04 17.97
CA THR A 555 -10.33 -36.03 17.99
C THR A 555 -9.62 -36.63 16.77
N CYS A 556 -8.45 -36.08 16.46
CA CYS A 556 -7.26 -36.88 16.16
C CYS A 556 -5.99 -36.14 16.61
N ASP A 557 -5.34 -36.69 17.63
CA ASP A 557 -4.07 -36.27 18.21
C ASP A 557 -2.88 -36.58 17.28
N ILE A 558 -1.88 -35.68 17.29
CA ILE A 558 -0.48 -36.06 17.08
C ILE A 558 0.38 -35.27 18.08
N THR A 559 0.74 -35.91 19.19
CA THR A 559 1.89 -35.55 20.03
C THR A 559 3.06 -36.46 19.69
N GLN A 560 4.24 -35.89 19.43
CA GLN A 560 5.56 -36.29 19.95
C GLN A 560 6.68 -35.65 19.12
N ILE A 561 7.49 -34.79 19.74
CA ILE A 561 8.88 -34.55 19.34
C ILE A 561 9.74 -34.59 20.61
N ASP A 562 10.77 -35.41 20.53
CA ASP A 562 11.70 -35.82 21.58
C ASP A 562 12.56 -34.69 22.17
N GLN A 563 12.90 -34.86 23.44
CA GLN A 563 13.90 -34.10 24.18
C GLN A 563 15.32 -34.40 23.67
N VAL A 564 16.10 -33.38 23.36
CA VAL A 564 17.55 -33.48 23.17
C VAL A 564 18.28 -32.83 24.35
N HIS A 565 19.01 -33.66 25.08
CA HIS A 565 19.92 -33.30 26.18
C HIS A 565 21.25 -32.77 25.60
N CYS A 566 21.77 -31.66 26.12
CA CYS A 566 23.14 -31.19 25.84
C CYS A 566 24.04 -31.33 27.09
N PRO A 567 25.33 -31.70 26.95
CA PRO A 567 26.19 -32.05 28.07
C PRO A 567 26.89 -30.84 28.71
N SER A 568 27.11 -30.95 30.01
CA SER A 568 27.84 -30.03 30.88
C SER A 568 29.34 -29.91 30.57
N GLN A 569 29.85 -28.68 30.47
CA GLN A 569 31.25 -28.35 30.79
C GLN A 569 31.27 -27.08 31.66
N GLY A 570 31.72 -27.25 32.90
CA GLY A 570 31.93 -26.16 33.84
C GLY A 570 33.39 -25.69 33.83
N SER A 571 33.59 -24.38 33.65
CA SER A 571 34.65 -23.58 34.31
C SER A 571 34.54 -22.06 34.04
N VAL A 572 33.56 -21.59 33.26
CA VAL A 572 33.32 -20.15 33.01
C VAL A 572 32.18 -19.55 33.88
N ILE A 573 31.47 -20.40 34.63
CA ILE A 573 30.16 -20.08 35.23
C ILE A 573 30.23 -19.09 36.41
N ASP A 574 31.40 -18.83 36.99
CA ASP A 574 31.50 -17.97 38.20
C ASP A 574 31.89 -16.51 37.90
N MET A 575 32.39 -16.17 36.70
CA MET A 575 32.68 -14.76 36.34
C MET A 575 31.46 -14.01 35.79
N THR A 576 30.51 -14.73 35.17
CA THR A 576 29.29 -14.16 34.55
C THR A 576 28.06 -14.26 35.43
N ALA A 577 28.21 -14.74 36.67
CA ALA A 577 27.10 -14.85 37.61
C ALA A 577 26.61 -13.45 38.03
N LEU A 578 25.31 -13.17 37.82
CA LEU A 578 24.69 -11.87 38.11
C LEU A 578 24.97 -11.33 39.53
N ARG A 579 25.14 -12.23 40.50
CA ARG A 579 25.52 -11.91 41.90
C ARG A 579 26.85 -11.17 42.05
N ASN A 580 27.73 -11.29 41.07
CA ASN A 580 29.06 -10.68 41.06
C ASN A 580 29.07 -9.28 40.41
N VAL A 581 27.95 -8.86 39.81
CA VAL A 581 27.83 -7.53 39.17
C VAL A 581 27.62 -6.44 40.24
N GLN A 582 28.62 -5.57 40.43
CA GLN A 582 28.54 -4.42 41.34
C GLN A 582 28.33 -3.11 40.57
N PRO A 583 27.50 -2.16 41.06
CA PRO A 583 27.24 -0.89 40.41
C PRO A 583 28.35 0.06 40.85
N ASN A 584 29.55 -0.12 40.32
CA ASN A 584 30.69 0.73 40.61
C ASN A 584 31.22 1.26 39.28
N ARG A 585 31.42 2.60 39.19
CA ARG A 585 31.97 3.26 38.00
C ARG A 585 33.34 2.70 37.57
N ALA A 586 34.09 2.07 38.48
CA ALA A 586 35.37 1.42 38.22
C ALA A 586 35.23 0.01 37.59
N CYS A 587 34.05 -0.64 37.69
CA CYS A 587 33.79 -1.90 37.00
C CYS A 587 33.84 -1.74 35.48
N TRP A 588 33.45 -0.57 34.99
CA TRP A 588 33.28 -0.22 33.57
C TRP A 588 34.60 0.18 32.90
N MET A 589 35.71 0.04 33.64
CA MET A 589 37.07 0.33 33.22
C MET A 589 37.97 -0.91 33.34
N HIS A 590 37.42 -2.08 33.69
CA HIS A 590 38.20 -3.31 33.73
C HIS A 590 38.50 -3.79 32.29
N PRO A 591 39.76 -4.08 31.95
CA PRO A 591 40.09 -4.64 30.66
C PRO A 591 39.38 -5.99 30.47
N GLN A 592 38.71 -6.18 29.33
CA GLN A 592 38.11 -7.45 28.95
C GLN A 592 39.20 -8.53 28.87
N SER A 593 38.91 -9.72 29.37
CA SER A 593 39.81 -10.86 29.20
C SER A 593 39.90 -11.26 27.73
N SER A 594 40.99 -11.93 27.34
CA SER A 594 41.17 -12.43 25.97
C SER A 594 40.05 -13.36 25.51
N ASP A 595 39.40 -14.07 26.44
CA ASP A 595 38.30 -14.99 26.12
C ASP A 595 36.97 -14.23 25.94
N GLN A 596 36.71 -13.19 26.74
CA GLN A 596 35.56 -12.31 26.54
C GLN A 596 35.64 -11.58 25.19
N ILE A 597 36.83 -11.08 24.81
CA ILE A 597 37.03 -10.45 23.49
C ILE A 597 36.69 -11.41 22.35
N LYS A 598 37.15 -12.67 22.42
CA LYS A 598 36.81 -13.69 21.40
C LYS A 598 35.33 -14.00 21.35
N MET A 599 34.65 -14.06 22.49
CA MET A 599 33.20 -14.29 22.55
C MET A 599 32.42 -13.13 21.90
N ILE A 600 32.82 -11.89 22.21
CA ILE A 600 32.25 -10.68 21.59
C ILE A 600 32.51 -10.66 20.09
N GLU A 601 33.74 -10.91 19.64
CA GLU A 601 34.09 -10.95 18.22
C GLU A 601 33.29 -12.01 17.45
N ASN A 602 33.07 -13.18 18.05
CA ASN A 602 32.22 -14.23 17.47
C ASN A 602 30.73 -13.83 17.42
N ALA A 603 30.23 -13.21 18.49
CA ALA A 603 28.84 -12.76 18.56
C ALA A 603 28.54 -11.63 17.55
N LEU A 604 29.53 -10.79 17.24
CA LEU A 604 29.43 -9.67 16.30
C LEU A 604 29.86 -10.04 14.86
N ASN A 605 30.22 -11.29 14.58
CA ASN A 605 30.74 -11.69 13.27
C ASN A 605 29.64 -11.75 12.18
N GLU A 606 29.54 -10.70 11.37
CA GLU A 606 28.54 -10.60 10.29
C GLU A 606 28.68 -11.65 9.18
N LYS A 607 29.82 -12.34 9.08
CA LYS A 607 30.06 -13.35 8.03
C LYS A 607 29.43 -14.71 8.37
N GLU A 608 29.01 -14.91 9.61
CA GLU A 608 28.39 -16.15 10.07
C GLU A 608 26.86 -16.09 10.04
N SER A 609 26.20 -17.23 10.27
CA SER A 609 24.76 -17.33 10.20
C SER A 609 24.06 -16.37 11.18
N ARG A 610 23.15 -15.55 10.65
CA ARG A 610 22.34 -14.62 11.45
C ARG A 610 21.36 -15.30 12.40
N GLN A 611 20.97 -16.54 12.11
CA GLN A 611 20.00 -17.31 12.90
C GLN A 611 20.66 -18.18 13.99
N GLN A 612 21.98 -18.11 14.14
CA GLN A 612 22.66 -18.87 15.18
C GLN A 612 22.24 -18.37 16.56
N PHE A 613 21.78 -19.29 17.40
CA PHE A 613 21.54 -19.08 18.82
C PHE A 613 22.84 -18.66 19.52
N LEU A 614 22.79 -17.58 20.30
CA LEU A 614 23.94 -17.09 21.08
C LEU A 614 23.65 -17.01 22.58
N ALA A 615 22.44 -16.62 22.98
CA ALA A 615 22.08 -16.51 24.38
C ALA A 615 20.57 -16.68 24.61
N GLN A 616 20.19 -16.90 25.87
CA GLN A 616 18.81 -16.90 26.31
C GLN A 616 18.70 -16.14 27.63
N VAL A 617 17.76 -15.19 27.71
CA VAL A 617 17.45 -14.44 28.94
C VAL A 617 15.97 -14.64 29.26
N GLY A 618 15.69 -15.42 30.30
CA GLY A 618 14.33 -15.88 30.60
C GLY A 618 13.74 -16.70 29.43
N ALA A 619 12.59 -16.25 28.90
CA ALA A 619 11.95 -16.86 27.73
C ALA A 619 12.47 -16.31 26.38
N THR A 620 13.30 -15.27 26.39
CA THR A 620 13.78 -14.60 25.18
C THR A 620 15.03 -15.29 24.64
N ILE A 621 14.96 -15.76 23.40
CA ILE A 621 16.10 -16.30 22.65
C ILE A 621 16.77 -15.18 21.87
N LEU A 622 18.10 -15.04 22.02
CA LEU A 622 18.92 -14.08 21.30
C LEU A 622 19.80 -14.78 20.27
N ASN A 623 19.61 -14.40 19.02
CA ASN A 623 20.38 -14.90 17.89
C ASN A 623 21.48 -13.90 17.50
N ARG A 624 22.39 -14.33 16.62
CA ARG A 624 23.44 -13.44 16.09
C ARG A 624 22.90 -12.18 15.43
N SER A 625 21.73 -12.24 14.79
CA SER A 625 21.05 -11.06 14.24
C SER A 625 20.85 -9.95 15.26
N ASP A 626 20.63 -10.31 16.52
CA ASP A 626 20.29 -9.38 17.60
C ASP A 626 21.58 -8.80 18.17
N PHE A 627 22.61 -9.65 18.37
CA PHE A 627 23.93 -9.24 18.85
C PHE A 627 24.68 -8.31 17.89
N ILE A 628 24.62 -8.54 16.57
CA ILE A 628 25.28 -7.68 15.57
C ILE A 628 24.84 -6.20 15.71
N THR A 629 23.62 -5.94 16.18
CA THR A 629 23.11 -4.57 16.38
C THR A 629 23.83 -3.80 17.49
N LEU A 630 24.63 -4.47 18.33
CA LEU A 630 25.47 -3.84 19.36
C LEU A 630 26.80 -3.31 18.81
N GLY A 631 27.28 -3.84 17.67
CA GLY A 631 28.62 -3.54 17.12
C GLY A 631 28.65 -2.54 15.97
N HIS A 632 27.49 -2.15 15.43
CA HIS A 632 27.38 -1.28 14.26
C HIS A 632 27.04 0.17 14.69
N PRO A 633 27.38 1.22 13.91
CA PRO A 633 26.82 2.56 14.08
C PRO A 633 25.29 2.67 13.85
N ASN A 634 24.57 1.54 13.77
CA ASN A 634 23.12 1.46 13.62
C ASN A 634 22.44 1.39 15.00
N ASP A 635 21.12 1.45 14.99
CA ASP A 635 20.29 1.42 16.19
C ASP A 635 20.22 0.01 16.81
N VAL A 636 20.37 -0.08 18.13
CA VAL A 636 20.23 -1.33 18.91
C VAL A 636 18.83 -1.91 18.69
N GLU A 637 18.71 -3.23 18.52
CA GLU A 637 17.40 -3.87 18.34
C GLU A 637 16.64 -4.01 19.69
N GLY A 638 15.30 -3.96 19.65
CA GLY A 638 14.46 -3.95 20.85
C GLY A 638 14.52 -5.23 21.69
N THR A 639 14.76 -6.39 21.09
CA THR A 639 14.80 -7.71 21.74
C THR A 639 16.03 -7.80 22.62
N ILE A 640 17.20 -7.43 22.08
CA ILE A 640 18.44 -7.42 22.85
C ILE A 640 18.41 -6.34 23.94
N LEU A 641 17.82 -5.17 23.66
CA LEU A 641 17.59 -4.14 24.69
C LEU A 641 16.71 -4.65 25.84
N ASN A 642 15.58 -5.31 25.52
CA ASN A 642 14.67 -5.87 26.52
C ASN A 642 15.31 -6.98 27.35
N ALA A 643 16.13 -7.83 26.71
CA ALA A 643 16.91 -8.84 27.42
C ALA A 643 17.86 -8.19 28.44
N CYS A 644 18.54 -7.11 28.07
CA CYS A 644 19.40 -6.37 28.99
C CYS A 644 18.65 -5.73 30.15
N LEU A 645 17.47 -5.15 29.89
CA LEU A 645 16.63 -4.59 30.95
C LEU A 645 16.10 -5.67 31.91
N SER A 646 15.87 -6.89 31.41
CA SER A 646 15.58 -8.04 32.27
C SER A 646 16.76 -8.36 33.19
N MET A 647 17.98 -8.36 32.67
CA MET A 647 19.17 -8.57 33.50
C MET A 647 19.36 -7.48 34.55
N VAL A 648 19.06 -6.21 34.21
CA VAL A 648 19.09 -5.09 35.16
C VAL A 648 18.10 -5.32 36.31
N ARG A 649 16.88 -5.80 36.02
CA ARG A 649 15.91 -6.19 37.05
C ARG A 649 16.46 -7.32 37.91
N ASP A 650 16.97 -8.39 37.31
CA ASP A 650 17.46 -9.56 38.04
C ASP A 650 18.67 -9.19 38.95
N ILE A 651 19.54 -8.26 38.52
CA ILE A 651 20.64 -7.71 39.34
C ILE A 651 20.10 -6.83 40.48
N ALA A 652 19.04 -6.05 40.25
CA ALA A 652 18.41 -5.21 41.26
C ALA A 652 17.72 -6.06 42.35
N ASP A 653 17.03 -7.13 41.94
CA ASP A 653 16.39 -8.09 42.83
C ASP A 653 17.42 -8.76 43.76
N LEU A 654 18.60 -9.13 43.23
CA LEU A 654 19.71 -9.66 44.04
C LEU A 654 20.22 -8.67 45.11
N LYS A 655 19.89 -7.39 45.00
CA LYS A 655 20.25 -6.32 45.94
C LYS A 655 19.06 -5.82 46.77
N ASN A 656 17.94 -6.53 46.71
CA ASN A 656 16.68 -6.14 47.34
C ASN A 656 16.18 -4.74 46.90
N ILE A 657 16.43 -4.36 45.63
CA ILE A 657 15.88 -3.16 45.00
C ILE A 657 14.79 -3.63 44.03
N LYS A 658 13.53 -3.27 44.28
CA LYS A 658 12.40 -3.69 43.44
C LYS A 658 12.33 -2.80 42.21
N VAL A 659 12.61 -3.36 41.03
CA VAL A 659 12.58 -2.62 39.76
C VAL A 659 11.58 -3.25 38.81
N ASN A 660 10.70 -2.45 38.22
CA ASN A 660 9.86 -2.90 37.11
C ASN A 660 10.37 -2.34 35.78
N CYS A 661 10.83 -3.21 34.89
CA CYS A 661 11.25 -2.84 33.54
C CYS A 661 10.13 -3.16 32.54
N PHE A 662 9.57 -2.14 31.89
CA PHE A 662 8.65 -2.37 30.79
C PHE A 662 9.40 -2.78 29.52
N SER A 663 8.79 -3.65 28.73
CA SER A 663 9.31 -3.96 27.39
C SER A 663 9.22 -2.73 26.50
N SER A 664 10.26 -2.46 25.71
CA SER A 664 10.26 -1.43 24.68
C SER A 664 9.11 -1.60 23.67
N TYR A 665 8.65 -2.83 23.45
CA TYR A 665 7.51 -3.13 22.59
C TYR A 665 6.16 -2.80 23.24
N VAL A 666 6.10 -2.76 24.57
CA VAL A 666 4.92 -2.31 25.32
C VAL A 666 4.93 -0.80 25.45
N THR A 667 6.04 -0.19 25.86
CA THR A 667 6.15 1.27 26.01
C THR A 667 5.91 2.00 24.69
N VAL A 668 6.35 1.45 23.54
CA VAL A 668 6.04 2.05 22.23
C VAL A 668 4.54 2.02 21.91
N THR A 669 3.77 1.10 22.50
CA THR A 669 2.31 1.07 22.33
C THR A 669 1.61 2.22 23.04
N TRP A 670 2.20 2.75 24.11
CA TRP A 670 1.67 3.91 24.83
C TRP A 670 1.94 5.22 24.09
N LEU A 671 2.89 5.18 23.17
CA LEU A 671 3.26 6.30 22.33
C LEU A 671 2.49 6.27 21.02
N PRO A 672 2.37 7.41 20.34
CA PRO A 672 1.78 7.46 19.01
C PRO A 672 2.50 6.50 18.04
N PRO A 673 1.75 5.80 17.16
CA PRO A 673 0.34 6.00 16.87
C PRO A 673 -0.63 5.15 17.70
N LEU A 674 -0.12 4.22 18.54
CA LEU A 674 -0.94 3.21 19.20
C LEU A 674 -1.71 3.76 20.41
N CYS A 675 -1.11 4.68 21.17
CA CYS A 675 -1.74 5.37 22.30
C CYS A 675 -2.52 4.46 23.26
N ALA A 676 -2.06 3.22 23.44
CA ALA A 676 -2.65 2.26 24.36
C ALA A 676 -2.59 2.82 25.78
N ASP A 677 -3.66 2.60 26.55
CA ASP A 677 -3.71 3.05 27.95
C ASP A 677 -2.59 2.35 28.74
N PRO A 678 -1.61 3.10 29.29
CA PRO A 678 -0.55 2.51 30.10
C PRO A 678 -1.11 1.77 31.31
N SER A 679 -2.26 2.19 31.84
CA SER A 679 -2.88 1.60 33.03
C SER A 679 -3.27 0.14 32.82
N ALA A 680 -3.62 -0.24 31.58
CA ALA A 680 -3.98 -1.61 31.21
C ALA A 680 -2.80 -2.59 31.27
N ASN A 681 -1.57 -2.08 31.33
CA ASN A 681 -0.33 -2.87 31.39
C ASN A 681 0.40 -2.72 32.73
N LEU A 682 -0.16 -1.96 33.69
CA LEU A 682 0.44 -1.83 35.01
C LEU A 682 0.21 -3.12 35.80
N PRO A 683 1.27 -3.83 36.24
CA PRO A 683 1.09 -4.97 37.11
C PRO A 683 0.68 -4.51 38.52
N ASP A 684 -0.10 -5.34 39.24
CA ASP A 684 -0.63 -5.01 40.57
C ASP A 684 0.43 -4.62 41.61
N HIS A 685 1.66 -5.13 41.45
CA HIS A 685 2.78 -4.86 42.34
C HIS A 685 3.58 -3.59 41.99
N ILE A 686 3.17 -2.81 40.96
CA ILE A 686 3.92 -1.65 40.48
C ILE A 686 4.13 -0.58 41.57
N ALA A 687 3.18 -0.45 42.50
CA ALA A 687 3.24 0.50 43.61
C ALA A 687 4.31 0.13 44.66
N GLU A 688 4.77 -1.12 44.66
CA GLU A 688 5.80 -1.61 45.56
C GLU A 688 7.21 -1.49 44.97
N CYS A 689 7.34 -1.09 43.71
CA CYS A 689 8.63 -0.94 43.04
C CYS A 689 9.32 0.37 43.44
N ASP A 690 10.62 0.30 43.72
CA ASP A 690 11.48 1.46 43.97
C ASP A 690 11.69 2.28 42.68
N PHE A 691 11.85 1.57 41.56
CA PHE A 691 12.04 2.16 40.24
C PHE A 691 11.16 1.51 39.16
N ILE A 692 10.69 2.34 38.23
CA ILE A 692 10.02 1.89 37.01
C ILE A 692 10.83 2.38 35.81
N LEU A 693 11.26 1.47 34.94
CA LEU A 693 12.03 1.78 33.74
C LEU A 693 11.15 1.65 32.49
N LEU A 694 11.11 2.72 31.68
CA LEU A 694 10.31 2.87 30.48
C LEU A 694 11.23 3.12 29.26
N PRO A 695 11.68 2.05 28.58
CA PRO A 695 12.44 2.21 27.34
C PRO A 695 11.55 2.70 26.21
N SER A 696 11.97 3.74 25.50
CA SER A 696 11.24 4.37 24.41
C SER A 696 12.13 4.61 23.20
N TRP A 697 11.58 4.40 22.01
CA TRP A 697 12.22 4.75 20.75
C TRP A 697 11.58 6.03 20.20
N ALA A 698 12.35 7.12 20.11
CA ALA A 698 11.86 8.37 19.53
C ALA A 698 12.95 9.09 18.75
N SER A 699 12.59 9.74 17.65
CA SER A 699 13.51 10.56 16.84
C SER A 699 14.80 9.83 16.41
N ASN A 700 14.66 8.55 16.05
CA ASN A 700 15.74 7.64 15.68
C ASN A 700 16.75 7.30 16.80
N HIS A 701 16.46 7.52 18.09
CA HIS A 701 17.35 7.16 19.21
C HIS A 701 16.59 6.47 20.36
N TRP A 702 17.29 5.63 21.14
CA TRP A 702 16.75 5.00 22.35
C TRP A 702 16.83 5.97 23.54
N MET A 703 15.74 6.04 24.30
CA MET A 703 15.64 6.74 25.56
C MET A 703 15.16 5.78 26.64
N ILE A 704 15.61 5.97 27.88
CA ILE A 704 15.07 5.26 29.04
C ILE A 704 14.55 6.33 29.99
N CYS A 705 13.24 6.37 30.17
CA CYS A 705 12.64 7.16 31.25
C CYS A 705 12.60 6.29 32.52
N TYR A 706 12.95 6.86 33.66
CA TYR A 706 12.84 6.18 34.94
C TYR A 706 11.95 6.98 35.89
N LEU A 707 11.09 6.30 36.64
CA LEU A 707 10.23 6.89 37.67
C LEU A 707 10.64 6.35 39.04
N HIS A 708 10.67 7.23 40.04
CA HIS A 708 10.97 6.90 41.44
C HIS A 708 9.67 6.95 42.26
N SER A 709 9.46 5.95 43.12
CA SER A 709 8.20 5.71 43.86
C SER A 709 7.65 6.92 44.64
N ASN A 710 8.51 7.80 45.17
CA ASN A 710 8.14 9.05 45.85
C ASN A 710 7.26 10.03 45.05
N TYR A 711 7.07 9.86 43.74
CA TYR A 711 6.21 10.73 42.91
C TYR A 711 4.78 10.20 42.68
N ILE A 712 4.46 8.98 43.13
CA ILE A 712 3.18 8.30 42.78
C ILE A 712 2.09 8.49 43.86
N LEU A 713 2.44 8.93 45.09
CA LEU A 713 1.51 8.97 46.23
C LEU A 713 1.19 10.36 46.81
N GLY A 714 1.40 11.48 46.08
CA GLY A 714 1.09 12.80 46.64
C GLY A 714 0.88 13.95 45.65
N CYS A 715 -0.36 14.43 45.58
CA CYS A 715 -0.78 15.81 45.31
C CYS A 715 -0.54 16.41 43.90
N GLY A 716 -1.57 16.37 43.05
CA GLY A 716 -2.10 17.54 42.30
C GLY A 716 -1.15 18.51 41.58
N LYS A 717 -0.02 18.07 41.02
CA LYS A 717 0.82 18.89 40.13
C LYS A 717 1.20 18.09 38.88
N SER A 718 1.26 18.81 37.75
CA SER A 718 1.73 18.37 36.42
C SER A 718 2.72 17.21 36.46
N MET A 719 2.46 16.16 35.67
CA MET A 719 3.47 15.20 35.23
C MET A 719 4.51 15.96 34.38
N ASP A 720 5.49 16.57 35.03
CA ASP A 720 6.66 17.11 34.33
C ASP A 720 7.60 15.95 33.99
N VAL A 721 7.52 15.50 32.74
CA VAL A 721 8.46 14.55 32.14
C VAL A 721 9.81 15.26 31.99
N MET A 722 10.75 14.98 32.88
CA MET A 722 12.12 15.49 32.77
C MET A 722 12.88 14.67 31.72
N ILE A 723 13.05 15.24 30.52
CA ILE A 723 13.79 14.63 29.40
C ILE A 723 15.29 14.81 29.64
N SER A 724 16.01 13.71 29.95
CA SER A 724 17.47 13.69 29.98
C SER A 724 18.01 13.02 28.72
N THR A 725 18.55 13.84 27.81
CA THR A 725 19.32 13.43 26.63
C THR A 725 20.70 12.90 27.06
N VAL A 726 21.33 12.11 26.17
CA VAL A 726 22.63 11.41 26.24
C VAL A 726 22.45 9.97 26.70
N LEU A 727 22.80 8.99 25.85
CA LEU A 727 23.34 7.65 26.24
C LEU A 727 23.52 6.64 25.08
N GLN A 728 23.47 7.04 23.80
CA GLN A 728 23.59 6.11 22.67
C GLN A 728 24.93 5.34 22.61
N GLY A 729 26.04 5.94 23.09
CA GLY A 729 27.36 5.29 23.09
C GLY A 729 27.70 4.46 24.33
N ARG A 730 27.03 4.67 25.48
CA ARG A 730 27.37 3.98 26.74
C ARG A 730 26.45 2.79 27.02
N ILE A 731 25.19 2.83 26.57
CA ILE A 731 24.26 1.71 26.76
C ILE A 731 24.72 0.48 25.96
N GLY A 732 25.19 0.64 24.72
CA GLY A 732 25.72 -0.48 23.92
C GLY A 732 26.91 -1.19 24.60
N GLN A 733 27.79 -0.44 25.24
CA GLN A 733 28.94 -0.99 25.98
C GLN A 733 28.52 -1.68 27.29
N ILE A 734 27.56 -1.08 28.03
CA ILE A 734 26.95 -1.66 29.24
C ILE A 734 26.22 -2.99 28.94
N ILE A 735 25.58 -3.06 27.78
CA ILE A 735 24.82 -4.23 27.31
C ILE A 735 25.76 -5.39 26.92
N VAL A 736 26.84 -5.10 26.21
CA VAL A 736 27.84 -6.10 25.81
C VAL A 736 28.57 -6.68 27.03
N GLU A 737 28.88 -5.86 28.03
CA GLU A 737 29.58 -6.29 29.26
C GLU A 737 28.69 -7.10 30.23
N CYS A 738 27.36 -6.96 30.17
CA CYS A 738 26.46 -7.77 30.99
C CYS A 738 26.13 -9.13 30.33
N LEU A 739 26.13 -9.21 28.99
CA LEU A 739 25.77 -10.42 28.23
C LEU A 739 26.95 -11.39 27.99
N CYS A 740 28.19 -10.95 28.21
CA CYS A 740 29.41 -11.76 28.11
C CYS A 740 29.97 -12.12 29.49
#